data_AF-A0A1W9VDR6-F1
#
_entry.id   AF-A0A1W9VDR6-F1
#
_cell.length_a   1.000
_cell.length_b   1.000
_cell.length_c   1.000
_cell.angle_alpha   90.00
_cell.angle_beta   90.00
_cell.angle_gamma   90.00
#
_symmetry.space_group_name_H-M   'P 1'
#
loop_
_entity.id
_entity.type
_entity.pdbx_description
1 polymer ?
#
loop_
_entity_poly.entity_id
_entity_poly.type
_entity_poly.pdbx_seq_one_letter_code
_entity_poly.pdbx_strand_id
1 'polypeptide(L)'
;MSMAKRSKALARWGWRLSWRERRPGVRRWQSFRGAIFNRKRIRKSLIVMKFKNSFSRILLLMLAATFFSSAFAGSMQAKAQGETPPDNVLQLLEEMTPEERVGQLFVVTFEGVDASAESQIVDLIANQHVGGIILRTENDNFTAAPDTVANVYQLIADLQKAEWNDSLILYEDPQTGEQRENIYVPLFVGISQEGGGNPNDQILNGLTPLPNLMAIGATWQPELAAQTGEVLGSELAALGINLYLGPSLDVLELPNPTGSGDMGARVFGGNPFWVGEMGKAFITGLHSGSGNRLLVVAKHFPGRGDSDRLPEEEIATVRKPLEQLKQVELAPFFAVTGNASLSATSDGLLVSHTRYQGFQGNIHATTRPISLDENSLTQILEMAPFSSWREEGGLTISDDLGSRAVREFYAPGEESFSAHLVARDAFLAGNDLLYLGDIISSDSPDTYDTVKRILAFFAQKYSEDPLFAVRVDEAVTRILTQKFRIYPYFSLGAVRPSSNNLESVGSGQQIAFDVAQRAATLISPDFQGLDVVLPAPPSLEEHLLFITDTQTAVQCSQCPKQAALDINALPEAILRLYGLGAGDQALEENLASYSFNDLAAISAGGESLFFEAALSQAEWVVISLAGVNEGQIQILRQFFSERQDLLRNKRVILFSFTAPYYLDATDISKMTAYYGLYSYAPPFVDVAARLLYKELTPVGASPVSISGIGYDLDTATQPDPDQLLTLNLALPLEPPPGSEETSATPEPTSIPMFQVGDTLAVRTGAILDHNGHLVPDGTLVVFSLVTGGDSSVGQQIETETVGGVARADFQLNQIGLLDIRVASGEATISETLRLDISDEGIAAAVTIIPPLAEEIEIPTPIVEPTPIEETEIIYIVDGSPRIPAWILVLATLALGAWLAYWAGGRVQSTRWGIRWALCVLLGGLATYNYLALGLPAAAELVNVNGISGVLGFVLLGEVLGWAMGWMWMRRDAEG
;
A
#
# COMPACT_ATOMS: atom_id res chain seq x y z
N MET A 1 52.69 -28.24 -27.21
CA MET A 1 53.72 -27.26 -27.69
C MET A 1 53.94 -26.19 -26.62
N SER A 2 55.13 -25.58 -26.57
CA SER A 2 55.54 -24.33 -25.84
C SER A 2 54.81 -23.95 -24.52
N MET A 3 55.42 -24.02 -23.33
CA MET A 3 56.35 -23.03 -22.72
C MET A 3 55.79 -21.59 -22.66
N ALA A 4 55.90 -20.82 -21.56
CA ALA A 4 56.98 -20.70 -20.57
C ALA A 4 56.45 -20.24 -19.17
N LYS A 5 56.90 -20.78 -18.01
CA LYS A 5 57.97 -20.26 -17.08
C LYS A 5 57.78 -18.79 -16.67
N ARG A 6 57.91 -18.32 -15.42
CA ARG A 6 58.64 -18.68 -14.15
C ARG A 6 57.99 -17.79 -13.03
N SER A 7 58.25 -17.84 -11.71
CA SER A 7 58.76 -18.76 -10.66
C SER A 7 58.73 -17.94 -9.32
N LYS A 8 59.02 -18.38 -8.09
CA LYS A 8 59.77 -19.51 -7.51
C LYS A 8 59.42 -19.61 -5.99
N ALA A 9 59.57 -20.77 -5.34
CA ALA A 9 59.35 -20.95 -3.89
C ALA A 9 60.65 -21.20 -3.10
N LEU A 10 60.63 -20.99 -1.76
CA LEU A 10 61.03 -21.95 -0.69
C LEU A 10 61.61 -21.30 0.58
N ALA A 11 61.08 -21.74 1.74
CA ALA A 11 61.78 -22.15 2.98
C ALA A 11 61.06 -21.66 4.26
N ARG A 12 60.96 -22.41 5.37
CA ARG A 12 61.26 -23.83 5.70
C ARG A 12 60.63 -24.13 7.08
N TRP A 13 60.67 -25.40 7.49
CA TRP A 13 60.41 -25.96 8.84
C TRP A 13 58.98 -26.41 9.15
N GLY A 14 58.74 -27.70 8.88
CA GLY A 14 58.13 -28.55 9.90
C GLY A 14 59.19 -29.48 10.48
N TRP A 15 58.99 -29.99 11.69
CA TRP A 15 59.09 -31.43 12.00
C TRP A 15 58.48 -31.73 13.37
N ARG A 16 57.98 -32.95 13.53
CA ARG A 16 57.29 -33.49 14.71
C ARG A 16 58.29 -33.89 15.80
N LEU A 17 57.85 -33.99 17.05
CA LEU A 17 57.77 -35.29 17.76
C LEU A 17 57.04 -35.19 19.11
N SER A 18 56.45 -36.30 19.52
CA SER A 18 55.68 -36.50 20.76
C SER A 18 56.57 -36.99 21.91
N TRP A 19 56.09 -36.97 23.17
CA TRP A 19 55.98 -38.15 24.07
C TRP A 19 55.53 -37.84 25.53
N ARG A 20 54.60 -38.68 26.02
CA ARG A 20 54.50 -39.31 27.37
C ARG A 20 54.17 -38.60 28.71
N GLU A 21 53.09 -39.15 29.32
CA GLU A 21 52.97 -39.81 30.65
C GLU A 21 53.06 -39.09 32.03
N ARG A 22 51.97 -39.32 32.79
CA ARG A 22 51.85 -39.72 34.23
C ARG A 22 52.18 -38.75 35.39
N ARG A 23 51.15 -38.62 36.26
CA ARG A 23 51.10 -38.33 37.72
C ARG A 23 52.31 -38.87 38.54
N PRO A 24 52.68 -38.35 39.75
CA PRO A 24 51.76 -38.24 40.92
C PRO A 24 52.05 -37.26 42.10
N GLY A 25 51.06 -37.14 43.02
CA GLY A 25 51.25 -36.91 44.47
C GLY A 25 51.42 -35.47 45.01
N VAL A 26 51.28 -35.14 46.32
CA VAL A 26 50.35 -35.54 47.42
C VAL A 26 50.71 -34.75 48.73
N ARG A 27 49.71 -34.37 49.56
CA ARG A 27 49.80 -33.72 50.93
C ARG A 27 50.33 -32.26 50.97
N ARG A 28 49.80 -31.27 51.72
CA ARG A 28 48.97 -31.14 52.97
C ARG A 28 49.75 -31.16 54.29
N TRP A 29 49.87 -30.02 55.00
CA TRP A 29 49.60 -29.77 56.45
C TRP A 29 50.37 -28.58 57.07
N GLN A 30 49.65 -27.71 57.80
CA GLN A 30 49.96 -27.00 59.08
C GLN A 30 49.03 -25.75 59.13
N SER A 31 48.09 -25.47 60.06
CA SER A 31 47.83 -25.73 61.49
C SER A 31 48.30 -24.60 62.43
N PHE A 32 47.35 -23.88 63.08
CA PHE A 32 47.33 -23.32 64.47
C PHE A 32 46.05 -22.41 64.56
N ARG A 33 45.00 -22.71 65.36
CA ARG A 33 44.73 -22.36 66.79
C ARG A 33 44.83 -20.85 67.09
N GLY A 34 43.89 -20.16 67.77
CA GLY A 34 42.56 -20.47 68.39
C GLY A 34 41.71 -19.17 68.47
N ALA A 35 40.56 -19.01 69.14
CA ALA A 35 39.91 -19.72 70.26
C ALA A 35 38.36 -19.42 70.24
N ILE A 36 37.42 -20.34 70.58
CA ILE A 36 36.80 -20.59 71.93
C ILE A 36 35.87 -19.44 72.40
N PHE A 37 34.60 -19.59 72.85
CA PHE A 37 33.74 -20.76 73.13
C PHE A 37 32.21 -20.44 73.13
N ASN A 38 31.38 -21.46 73.33
CA ASN A 38 29.91 -21.43 73.44
C ASN A 38 29.47 -21.75 74.89
N ARG A 39 28.47 -21.03 75.48
CA ARG A 39 27.30 -21.61 76.21
C ARG A 39 26.43 -20.63 77.04
N LYS A 40 25.11 -20.76 76.81
CA LYS A 40 23.97 -20.71 77.77
C LYS A 40 23.81 -19.54 78.76
N ARG A 41 22.65 -18.86 78.65
CA ARG A 41 21.74 -18.72 79.80
C ARG A 41 20.26 -18.79 79.40
N ILE A 42 19.46 -19.42 80.25
CA ILE A 42 18.02 -19.66 80.10
C ILE A 42 17.23 -18.60 80.89
N ARG A 43 16.15 -18.07 80.29
CA ARG A 43 14.92 -17.52 80.89
C ARG A 43 14.06 -17.01 79.71
N LYS A 44 12.74 -17.16 79.62
CA LYS A 44 11.67 -17.91 80.29
C LYS A 44 10.39 -17.54 79.48
N SER A 45 9.34 -18.35 79.60
CA SER A 45 7.91 -18.08 79.28
C SER A 45 7.41 -17.87 77.83
N LEU A 46 6.55 -18.83 77.43
CA LEU A 46 5.24 -18.65 76.78
C LEU A 46 5.15 -17.79 75.48
N ILE A 47 5.04 -18.46 74.33
CA ILE A 47 3.77 -18.70 73.60
C ILE A 47 4.11 -19.53 72.34
N VAL A 48 3.92 -20.86 72.43
CA VAL A 48 3.86 -21.77 71.29
C VAL A 48 2.50 -22.45 71.31
N MET A 49 1.47 -21.74 70.85
CA MET A 49 0.15 -22.29 70.52
C MET A 49 -0.74 -21.18 69.92
N LYS A 50 -0.61 -20.92 68.60
CA LYS A 50 -1.70 -20.37 67.76
C LYS A 50 -1.39 -20.32 66.24
N PHE A 51 -0.13 -20.34 65.82
CA PHE A 51 0.24 -20.12 64.42
C PHE A 51 0.44 -21.36 63.52
N LYS A 52 0.01 -22.56 63.95
CA LYS A 52 0.08 -23.78 63.13
C LYS A 52 -1.26 -24.31 62.59
N ASN A 53 -2.39 -23.76 63.06
CA ASN A 53 -3.74 -24.15 62.59
C ASN A 53 -4.35 -23.22 61.53
N SER A 54 -3.83 -21.99 61.35
CA SER A 54 -4.38 -21.05 60.35
C SER A 54 -3.90 -21.38 58.93
N PHE A 55 -2.63 -21.78 58.77
CA PHE A 55 -2.04 -22.01 57.44
C PHE A 55 -2.68 -23.21 56.72
N SER A 56 -2.93 -24.32 57.44
CA SER A 56 -3.62 -25.49 56.86
C SER A 56 -5.11 -25.25 56.59
N ARG A 57 -5.74 -24.24 57.21
CA ARG A 57 -7.15 -23.88 56.95
C ARG A 57 -7.28 -22.95 55.75
N ILE A 58 -6.31 -22.04 55.56
CA ILE A 58 -6.26 -21.18 54.36
C ILE A 58 -5.97 -22.03 53.11
N LEU A 59 -5.06 -23.01 53.20
CA LEU A 59 -4.79 -23.92 52.08
C LEU A 59 -5.99 -24.82 51.74
N LEU A 60 -6.74 -25.32 52.73
CA LEU A 60 -7.99 -26.05 52.48
C LEU A 60 -9.12 -25.14 51.95
N LEU A 61 -9.20 -23.88 52.37
CA LEU A 61 -10.18 -22.93 51.84
C LEU A 61 -9.88 -22.53 50.39
N MET A 62 -8.62 -22.41 50.00
CA MET A 62 -8.25 -22.22 48.58
C MET A 62 -8.56 -23.47 47.74
N LEU A 63 -8.26 -24.67 48.24
CA LEU A 63 -8.60 -25.93 47.55
C LEU A 63 -10.11 -26.23 47.50
N ALA A 64 -10.89 -25.74 48.46
CA ALA A 64 -12.36 -25.79 48.41
C ALA A 64 -12.94 -24.72 47.48
N ALA A 65 -12.32 -23.53 47.38
CA ALA A 65 -12.74 -22.49 46.44
C ALA A 65 -12.55 -22.93 44.97
N THR A 66 -11.50 -23.69 44.66
CA THR A 66 -11.29 -24.29 43.33
C THR A 66 -12.19 -25.51 43.05
N PHE A 67 -12.94 -26.01 44.05
CA PHE A 67 -13.89 -27.12 43.90
C PHE A 67 -15.36 -26.69 43.93
N PHE A 68 -15.63 -25.39 44.13
CA PHE A 68 -16.98 -24.81 44.08
C PHE A 68 -17.23 -23.91 42.85
N SER A 69 -16.19 -23.65 42.06
CA SER A 69 -16.29 -22.98 40.75
C SER A 69 -16.69 -23.93 39.60
N SER A 70 -16.78 -25.25 39.84
CA SER A 70 -17.16 -26.27 38.86
C SER A 70 -18.66 -26.64 38.88
N ALA A 71 -19.50 -25.82 39.53
CA ALA A 71 -20.95 -26.04 39.64
C ALA A 71 -21.80 -24.96 38.96
N PHE A 72 -21.20 -23.94 38.36
CA PHE A 72 -21.86 -23.16 37.30
C PHE A 72 -21.55 -23.82 35.94
N ALA A 73 -22.22 -24.95 35.70
CA ALA A 73 -22.63 -25.29 34.34
C ALA A 73 -23.72 -24.29 33.91
N GLY A 74 -23.32 -23.02 33.76
CA GLY A 74 -24.06 -22.11 32.91
C GLY A 74 -24.13 -22.77 31.54
N SER A 75 -25.32 -22.79 30.96
CA SER A 75 -25.51 -23.16 29.57
C SER A 75 -24.40 -22.51 28.74
N MET A 76 -23.58 -23.33 28.07
CA MET A 76 -22.93 -22.85 26.86
C MET A 76 -24.07 -22.44 25.93
N GLN A 77 -24.41 -21.15 25.92
CA GLN A 77 -24.95 -20.56 24.72
C GLN A 77 -23.86 -20.82 23.69
N ALA A 78 -24.16 -21.70 22.75
CA ALA A 78 -23.37 -21.82 21.54
C ALA A 78 -23.10 -20.40 21.03
N LYS A 79 -21.85 -20.12 20.64
CA LYS A 79 -21.60 -19.01 19.72
C LYS A 79 -22.65 -19.13 18.62
N ALA A 80 -23.32 -18.02 18.32
CA ALA A 80 -24.38 -18.02 17.32
C ALA A 80 -23.85 -18.65 16.03
N GLN A 81 -24.69 -19.45 15.38
CA GLN A 81 -24.33 -20.20 14.19
C GLN A 81 -23.88 -19.22 13.12
N GLY A 82 -22.60 -19.25 12.74
CA GLY A 82 -22.24 -19.03 11.34
C GLY A 82 -22.99 -20.05 10.48
N GLU A 83 -23.24 -19.74 9.21
CA GLU A 83 -24.02 -20.62 8.35
C GLU A 83 -23.42 -22.03 8.35
N THR A 84 -24.25 -23.02 8.73
CA THR A 84 -23.84 -24.42 8.61
C THR A 84 -23.52 -24.70 7.15
N PRO A 85 -22.38 -25.34 6.82
CA PRO A 85 -22.03 -25.63 5.43
C PRO A 85 -23.22 -26.26 4.69
N PRO A 86 -23.54 -25.83 3.46
CA PRO A 86 -24.71 -26.32 2.75
C PRO A 86 -24.79 -27.85 2.75
N ASP A 87 -25.99 -28.42 2.96
CA ASP A 87 -26.16 -29.89 3.11
C ASP A 87 -25.54 -30.68 1.93
N ASN A 88 -25.57 -30.11 0.72
CA ASN A 88 -24.93 -30.65 -0.47
C ASN A 88 -23.39 -30.65 -0.43
N VAL A 89 -22.75 -29.69 0.26
CA VAL A 89 -21.29 -29.70 0.50
C VAL A 89 -20.92 -30.85 1.42
N LEU A 90 -21.67 -31.02 2.53
CA LEU A 90 -21.40 -32.08 3.50
C LEU A 90 -21.62 -33.47 2.89
N GLN A 91 -22.71 -33.67 2.14
CA GLN A 91 -22.95 -34.91 1.43
C GLN A 91 -21.84 -35.22 0.42
N LEU A 92 -21.44 -34.24 -0.40
CA LEU A 92 -20.38 -34.42 -1.39
C LEU A 92 -19.06 -34.80 -0.73
N LEU A 93 -18.69 -34.12 0.36
CA LEU A 93 -17.49 -34.42 1.13
C LEU A 93 -17.52 -35.85 1.70
N GLU A 94 -18.66 -36.30 2.26
CA GLU A 94 -18.82 -37.67 2.77
C GLU A 94 -18.63 -38.74 1.68
N GLU A 95 -19.00 -38.45 0.43
CA GLU A 95 -18.85 -39.35 -0.71
C GLU A 95 -17.40 -39.40 -1.23
N MET A 96 -16.61 -38.32 -1.10
CA MET A 96 -15.23 -38.20 -1.59
C MET A 96 -14.20 -39.07 -0.85
N THR A 97 -13.31 -39.70 -1.62
CA THR A 97 -12.10 -40.42 -1.17
C THR A 97 -11.04 -39.47 -0.56
N PRO A 98 -10.08 -39.99 0.23
CA PRO A 98 -8.94 -39.21 0.73
C PRO A 98 -8.17 -38.48 -0.38
N GLU A 99 -7.96 -39.14 -1.51
CA GLU A 99 -7.25 -38.63 -2.67
C GLU A 99 -8.02 -37.48 -3.35
N GLU A 100 -9.33 -37.63 -3.59
CA GLU A 100 -10.18 -36.56 -4.13
C GLU A 100 -10.19 -35.34 -3.19
N ARG A 101 -10.35 -35.55 -1.88
CA ARG A 101 -10.33 -34.45 -0.88
C ARG A 101 -9.00 -33.71 -0.88
N VAL A 102 -7.89 -34.46 -0.88
CA VAL A 102 -6.54 -33.87 -0.92
C VAL A 102 -6.29 -33.12 -2.22
N GLY A 103 -6.72 -33.65 -3.37
CA GLY A 103 -6.56 -33.00 -4.67
C GLY A 103 -7.20 -31.60 -4.72
N GLN A 104 -8.38 -31.43 -4.11
CA GLN A 104 -9.09 -30.15 -4.09
C GLN A 104 -8.29 -28.99 -3.44
N LEU A 105 -7.30 -29.28 -2.59
CA LEU A 105 -6.47 -28.27 -1.94
C LEU A 105 -5.49 -27.55 -2.89
N PHE A 106 -5.27 -28.08 -4.10
CA PHE A 106 -4.17 -27.64 -4.96
C PHE A 106 -4.64 -26.95 -6.24
N VAL A 107 -3.95 -25.87 -6.59
CA VAL A 107 -4.03 -25.24 -7.91
C VAL A 107 -2.64 -25.25 -8.54
N VAL A 108 -2.56 -25.78 -9.76
CA VAL A 108 -1.29 -26.09 -10.44
C VAL A 108 -1.11 -25.29 -11.72
N THR A 109 0.12 -25.12 -12.18
CA THR A 109 0.43 -24.67 -13.54
C THR A 109 0.80 -25.87 -14.42
N PHE A 110 0.80 -25.66 -15.73
CA PHE A 110 1.26 -26.64 -16.73
C PHE A 110 1.79 -25.94 -17.97
N GLU A 111 2.66 -26.60 -18.73
CA GLU A 111 3.22 -26.06 -19.97
C GLU A 111 2.34 -26.38 -21.19
N GLY A 112 2.19 -25.39 -22.07
CA GLY A 112 1.52 -25.51 -23.37
C GLY A 112 0.00 -25.47 -23.34
N VAL A 113 -0.61 -26.01 -24.40
CA VAL A 113 -2.07 -26.02 -24.64
C VAL A 113 -2.61 -27.43 -24.95
N ASP A 114 -1.85 -28.48 -24.64
CA ASP A 114 -2.26 -29.86 -24.90
C ASP A 114 -3.15 -30.39 -23.77
N ALA A 115 -4.44 -30.53 -24.07
CA ALA A 115 -5.45 -31.15 -23.22
C ALA A 115 -5.86 -32.56 -23.71
N SER A 116 -4.97 -33.27 -24.41
CA SER A 116 -5.16 -34.68 -24.78
C SER A 116 -5.14 -35.60 -23.55
N ALA A 117 -5.70 -36.81 -23.69
CA ALA A 117 -5.78 -37.79 -22.59
C ALA A 117 -4.41 -38.29 -22.13
N GLU A 118 -3.38 -38.16 -22.98
CA GLU A 118 -1.99 -38.51 -22.70
C GLU A 118 -1.18 -37.35 -22.10
N SER A 119 -1.76 -36.15 -21.97
CA SER A 119 -1.08 -34.95 -21.43
C SER A 119 -0.87 -35.04 -19.91
N GLN A 120 0.23 -34.44 -19.43
CA GLN A 120 0.55 -34.39 -17.99
C GLN A 120 -0.53 -33.66 -17.18
N ILE A 121 -1.15 -32.61 -17.74
CA ILE A 121 -2.20 -31.85 -17.04
C ILE A 121 -3.49 -32.67 -16.91
N VAL A 122 -3.88 -33.44 -17.92
CA VAL A 122 -5.06 -34.32 -17.82
C VAL A 122 -4.82 -35.46 -16.82
N ASP A 123 -3.59 -35.96 -16.67
CA ASP A 123 -3.27 -36.91 -15.60
C ASP A 123 -3.37 -36.28 -14.19
N LEU A 124 -2.92 -35.03 -14.00
CA LEU A 124 -3.09 -34.32 -12.72
C LEU A 124 -4.58 -34.06 -12.40
N ILE A 125 -5.39 -33.74 -13.40
CA ILE A 125 -6.84 -33.55 -13.27
C ILE A 125 -7.50 -34.90 -12.96
N ALA A 126 -7.54 -35.83 -13.91
CA ALA A 126 -8.32 -37.05 -13.81
C ALA A 126 -7.79 -38.04 -12.77
N ASN A 127 -6.47 -38.25 -12.68
CA ASN A 127 -5.90 -39.28 -11.80
C ASN A 127 -5.41 -38.74 -10.45
N GLN A 128 -5.32 -37.41 -10.26
CA GLN A 128 -4.86 -36.81 -9.00
C GLN A 128 -5.83 -35.75 -8.44
N HIS A 129 -6.97 -35.52 -9.11
CA HIS A 129 -8.12 -34.74 -8.65
C HIS A 129 -7.80 -33.30 -8.22
N VAL A 130 -6.84 -32.65 -8.90
CA VAL A 130 -6.42 -31.28 -8.53
C VAL A 130 -7.59 -30.29 -8.56
N GLY A 131 -7.71 -29.47 -7.52
CA GLY A 131 -8.83 -28.53 -7.35
C GLY A 131 -8.92 -27.44 -8.41
N GLY A 132 -7.81 -27.14 -9.09
CA GLY A 132 -7.79 -26.22 -10.22
C GLY A 132 -6.44 -26.04 -10.91
N ILE A 133 -6.42 -25.08 -11.84
CA ILE A 133 -5.27 -24.68 -12.66
C ILE A 133 -5.10 -23.14 -12.65
N ILE A 134 -3.87 -22.65 -12.78
CA ILE A 134 -3.59 -21.25 -13.17
C ILE A 134 -3.03 -21.24 -14.59
N LEU A 135 -3.57 -20.35 -15.45
CA LEU A 135 -3.07 -20.12 -16.80
C LEU A 135 -2.03 -19.00 -16.81
N ARG A 136 -0.88 -19.22 -17.48
CA ARG A 136 0.27 -18.31 -17.52
C ARG A 136 0.85 -18.12 -18.92
N THR A 137 1.35 -16.91 -19.15
CA THR A 137 2.09 -16.51 -20.37
C THR A 137 3.48 -17.13 -20.41
N GLU A 138 4.15 -17.22 -19.26
CA GLU A 138 5.46 -17.88 -19.13
C GLU A 138 5.42 -19.37 -19.54
N ASN A 139 4.25 -20.00 -19.42
CA ASN A 139 4.05 -21.44 -19.63
C ASN A 139 3.40 -21.76 -20.98
N ASP A 140 3.35 -20.82 -21.93
CA ASP A 140 2.77 -21.03 -23.27
C ASP A 140 1.28 -21.46 -23.28
N ASN A 141 0.48 -21.11 -22.25
CA ASN A 141 -0.94 -21.44 -22.23
C ASN A 141 -1.80 -20.60 -23.20
N PHE A 142 -1.20 -19.60 -23.88
CA PHE A 142 -1.88 -18.64 -24.74
C PHE A 142 -1.30 -18.62 -26.16
N THR A 143 -2.12 -18.90 -27.18
CA THR A 143 -1.67 -18.96 -28.59
C THR A 143 -1.62 -17.59 -29.26
N ALA A 144 -0.78 -17.41 -30.27
CA ALA A 144 -0.70 -16.16 -31.05
C ALA A 144 -2.05 -15.70 -31.63
N ALA A 145 -2.21 -14.37 -31.74
CA ALA A 145 -3.34 -13.72 -32.40
C ALA A 145 -3.47 -14.13 -33.89
N PRO A 146 -4.69 -14.15 -34.47
CA PRO A 146 -5.95 -13.64 -33.91
C PRO A 146 -6.74 -14.65 -33.05
N ASP A 147 -6.36 -15.93 -33.07
CA ASP A 147 -7.21 -17.01 -32.53
C ASP A 147 -7.10 -17.21 -31.00
N THR A 148 -6.32 -16.37 -30.29
CA THR A 148 -6.08 -16.43 -28.83
C THR A 148 -7.35 -16.70 -28.01
N VAL A 149 -8.38 -15.86 -28.16
CA VAL A 149 -9.63 -15.92 -27.39
C VAL A 149 -10.36 -17.26 -27.60
N ALA A 150 -10.44 -17.71 -28.85
CA ALA A 150 -11.09 -18.97 -29.20
C ALA A 150 -10.33 -20.19 -28.68
N ASN A 151 -9.00 -20.16 -28.77
CA ASN A 151 -8.13 -21.24 -28.31
C ASN A 151 -8.11 -21.36 -26.78
N VAL A 152 -8.11 -20.23 -26.04
CA VAL A 152 -8.21 -20.23 -24.57
C VAL A 152 -9.56 -20.77 -24.10
N TYR A 153 -10.66 -20.31 -24.70
CA TYR A 153 -12.00 -20.87 -24.41
C TYR A 153 -12.05 -22.39 -24.68
N GLN A 154 -11.45 -22.85 -25.79
CA GLN A 154 -11.46 -24.27 -26.13
C GLN A 154 -10.56 -25.10 -25.19
N LEU A 155 -9.37 -24.61 -24.83
CA LEU A 155 -8.49 -25.22 -23.83
C LEU A 155 -9.21 -25.41 -22.49
N ILE A 156 -9.84 -24.35 -21.97
CA ILE A 156 -10.60 -24.40 -20.72
C ILE A 156 -11.77 -25.38 -20.82
N ALA A 157 -12.51 -25.37 -21.94
CA ALA A 157 -13.62 -26.28 -22.16
C ALA A 157 -13.18 -27.75 -22.25
N ASP A 158 -11.99 -28.05 -22.79
CA ASP A 158 -11.47 -29.42 -22.86
C ASP A 158 -10.90 -29.89 -21.52
N LEU A 159 -10.27 -29.02 -20.72
CA LEU A 159 -9.80 -29.35 -19.35
C LEU A 159 -10.97 -29.62 -18.39
N GLN A 160 -12.01 -28.78 -18.40
CA GLN A 160 -13.24 -29.05 -17.63
C GLN A 160 -13.98 -30.32 -18.09
N LYS A 161 -13.84 -30.68 -19.37
CA LYS A 161 -14.39 -31.90 -19.94
C LYS A 161 -13.55 -33.13 -19.62
N ALA A 162 -12.23 -33.00 -19.41
CA ALA A 162 -11.38 -34.10 -18.94
C ALA A 162 -11.85 -34.59 -17.56
N GLU A 163 -12.01 -33.66 -16.62
CA GLU A 163 -12.58 -33.90 -15.28
C GLU A 163 -13.99 -34.54 -15.36
N TRP A 164 -14.86 -34.01 -16.24
CA TRP A 164 -16.18 -34.61 -16.44
C TRP A 164 -16.12 -36.03 -17.00
N ASN A 165 -15.23 -36.33 -17.95
CA ASN A 165 -15.13 -37.68 -18.50
C ASN A 165 -14.60 -38.68 -17.47
N ASP A 166 -13.74 -38.25 -16.56
CA ASP A 166 -13.21 -39.07 -15.48
C ASP A 166 -14.32 -39.49 -14.48
N SER A 167 -15.20 -38.55 -14.11
CA SER A 167 -16.37 -38.86 -13.26
C SER A 167 -17.35 -39.90 -13.84
N LEU A 168 -17.23 -40.24 -15.14
CA LEU A 168 -18.03 -41.28 -15.79
C LEU A 168 -17.34 -42.66 -15.79
N ILE A 169 -16.14 -42.77 -15.21
CA ILE A 169 -15.37 -44.00 -15.11
C ILE A 169 -15.74 -44.74 -13.84
N LEU A 170 -16.10 -46.02 -13.99
CA LEU A 170 -16.28 -46.94 -12.86
C LEU A 170 -14.95 -47.56 -12.45
N TYR A 171 -14.60 -47.44 -11.18
CA TYR A 171 -13.46 -48.11 -10.55
C TYR A 171 -13.91 -49.07 -9.44
N GLU A 172 -13.07 -50.05 -9.10
CA GLU A 172 -13.29 -50.97 -7.98
C GLU A 172 -12.58 -50.42 -6.74
N ASP A 173 -13.35 -50.10 -5.69
CA ASP A 173 -12.81 -49.68 -4.39
C ASP A 173 -11.90 -50.78 -3.81
N PRO A 174 -10.60 -50.53 -3.59
CA PRO A 174 -9.67 -51.57 -3.12
C PRO A 174 -9.96 -52.12 -1.72
N GLN A 175 -10.75 -51.42 -0.90
CA GLN A 175 -11.11 -51.84 0.46
C GLN A 175 -12.47 -52.53 0.52
N THR A 176 -13.46 -52.09 -0.26
CA THR A 176 -14.83 -52.65 -0.21
C THR A 176 -15.14 -53.62 -1.35
N GLY A 177 -14.46 -53.53 -2.49
CA GLY A 177 -14.76 -54.28 -3.71
C GLY A 177 -16.03 -53.79 -4.44
N GLU A 178 -16.58 -52.64 -4.04
CA GLU A 178 -17.72 -52.01 -4.70
C GLU A 178 -17.26 -51.25 -5.95
N GLN A 179 -18.12 -51.20 -6.97
CA GLN A 179 -17.91 -50.33 -8.13
C GLN A 179 -18.39 -48.92 -7.76
N ARG A 180 -17.53 -47.92 -7.94
CA ARG A 180 -17.82 -46.50 -7.68
C ARG A 180 -17.47 -45.64 -8.88
N GLU A 181 -18.16 -44.52 -9.02
CA GLU A 181 -17.86 -43.45 -9.97
C GLU A 181 -17.01 -42.40 -9.24
N ASN A 182 -16.08 -41.74 -9.94
CA ASN A 182 -15.36 -40.59 -9.39
C ASN A 182 -16.31 -39.38 -9.30
N ILE A 183 -16.08 -38.49 -8.34
CA ILE A 183 -16.99 -37.37 -8.08
C ILE A 183 -16.61 -36.16 -8.94
N TYR A 184 -17.53 -35.72 -9.80
CA TYR A 184 -17.31 -34.51 -10.59
C TYR A 184 -17.29 -33.26 -9.72
N VAL A 185 -16.11 -32.64 -9.56
CA VAL A 185 -15.96 -31.32 -8.95
C VAL A 185 -15.35 -30.35 -9.98
N PRO A 186 -16.07 -29.29 -10.42
CA PRO A 186 -15.56 -28.36 -11.42
C PRO A 186 -14.21 -27.76 -11.04
N LEU A 187 -13.28 -27.66 -11.99
CA LEU A 187 -11.97 -27.06 -11.75
C LEU A 187 -12.12 -25.56 -11.47
N PHE A 188 -11.33 -25.04 -10.54
CA PHE A 188 -10.96 -23.63 -10.60
C PHE A 188 -10.02 -23.41 -11.78
N VAL A 189 -10.27 -22.38 -12.56
CA VAL A 189 -9.46 -21.97 -13.71
C VAL A 189 -9.11 -20.52 -13.46
N GLY A 190 -7.87 -20.30 -13.02
CA GLY A 190 -7.41 -19.04 -12.47
C GLY A 190 -6.47 -18.27 -13.38
N ILE A 191 -6.46 -16.95 -13.18
CA ILE A 191 -5.55 -16.02 -13.86
C ILE A 191 -5.18 -14.85 -12.93
N SER A 192 -3.97 -14.29 -13.12
CA SER A 192 -3.60 -12.98 -12.58
C SER A 192 -3.58 -11.97 -13.73
N GLN A 193 -4.70 -11.28 -13.94
CA GLN A 193 -4.86 -10.25 -14.97
C GLN A 193 -4.95 -8.86 -14.31
N GLU A 194 -3.82 -8.22 -14.00
CA GLU A 194 -3.79 -6.94 -13.26
C GLU A 194 -4.16 -5.72 -14.12
N GLY A 195 -4.24 -5.90 -15.44
CA GLY A 195 -4.35 -4.81 -16.40
C GLY A 195 -3.00 -4.11 -16.64
N GLY A 196 -2.95 -3.24 -17.64
CA GLY A 196 -1.73 -2.48 -17.94
C GLY A 196 -0.58 -3.24 -18.60
N GLY A 197 -0.79 -4.50 -19.01
CA GLY A 197 0.13 -5.24 -19.86
C GLY A 197 1.42 -5.74 -19.18
N ASN A 198 2.38 -6.12 -20.03
CA ASN A 198 3.64 -6.73 -19.64
C ASN A 198 4.48 -5.79 -18.73
N PRO A 199 5.17 -6.31 -17.68
CA PRO A 199 5.30 -7.72 -17.30
C PRO A 199 4.27 -8.20 -16.25
N ASN A 200 3.30 -7.38 -15.87
CA ASN A 200 2.43 -7.64 -14.70
C ASN A 200 1.09 -8.31 -15.06
N ASP A 201 0.86 -8.55 -16.35
CA ASP A 201 -0.41 -8.98 -16.92
C ASP A 201 -0.17 -10.06 -18.00
N GLN A 202 -1.14 -10.94 -18.25
CA GLN A 202 -0.94 -12.11 -19.14
C GLN A 202 -0.92 -11.78 -20.65
N ILE A 203 -1.23 -10.53 -21.04
CA ILE A 203 -1.19 -10.04 -22.42
C ILE A 203 -2.08 -10.85 -23.40
N LEU A 204 -3.37 -11.00 -23.08
CA LEU A 204 -4.30 -11.79 -23.88
C LEU A 204 -4.83 -10.99 -25.08
N ASN A 205 -4.16 -11.13 -26.23
CA ASN A 205 -4.59 -10.48 -27.47
C ASN A 205 -6.05 -10.86 -27.83
N GLY A 206 -6.90 -9.85 -27.97
CA GLY A 206 -8.33 -10.00 -28.25
C GLY A 206 -9.24 -9.61 -27.08
N LEU A 207 -8.73 -9.57 -25.84
CA LEU A 207 -9.39 -8.91 -24.71
C LEU A 207 -9.38 -7.38 -24.88
N THR A 208 -10.20 -6.68 -24.10
CA THR A 208 -10.11 -5.22 -23.98
C THR A 208 -8.78 -4.84 -23.29
N PRO A 209 -7.95 -3.93 -23.86
CA PRO A 209 -6.75 -3.44 -23.17
C PRO A 209 -7.14 -2.55 -21.98
N LEU A 210 -7.22 -3.14 -20.78
CA LEU A 210 -7.69 -2.45 -19.58
C LEU A 210 -6.60 -1.57 -18.93
N PRO A 211 -7.01 -0.46 -18.29
CA PRO A 211 -6.11 0.42 -17.57
C PRO A 211 -5.45 -0.26 -16.37
N ASN A 212 -4.27 0.24 -16.00
CA ASN A 212 -3.57 -0.13 -14.76
C ASN A 212 -4.37 0.37 -13.54
N LEU A 213 -4.24 -0.30 -12.39
CA LEU A 213 -4.96 0.08 -11.17
C LEU A 213 -4.69 1.54 -10.74
N MET A 214 -3.47 2.05 -10.92
CA MET A 214 -3.16 3.46 -10.59
C MET A 214 -3.86 4.45 -11.53
N ALA A 215 -4.10 4.08 -12.79
CA ALA A 215 -4.87 4.91 -13.71
C ALA A 215 -6.34 4.98 -13.26
N ILE A 216 -6.91 3.86 -12.80
CA ILE A 216 -8.26 3.83 -12.21
C ILE A 216 -8.30 4.71 -10.95
N GLY A 217 -7.31 4.58 -10.05
CA GLY A 217 -7.24 5.37 -8.83
C GLY A 217 -7.11 6.88 -9.07
N ALA A 218 -6.33 7.29 -10.09
CA ALA A 218 -6.18 8.69 -10.50
C ALA A 218 -7.49 9.34 -11.01
N THR A 219 -8.55 8.57 -11.26
CA THR A 219 -9.88 9.10 -11.58
C THR A 219 -10.67 9.58 -10.36
N TRP A 220 -10.32 9.09 -9.16
CA TRP A 220 -11.05 9.31 -7.90
C TRP A 220 -12.56 8.96 -7.96
N GLN A 221 -12.97 8.13 -8.92
CA GLN A 221 -14.35 7.70 -9.17
C GLN A 221 -14.47 6.17 -9.03
N PRO A 222 -14.96 5.65 -7.88
CA PRO A 222 -15.23 4.22 -7.70
C PRO A 222 -16.15 3.64 -8.78
N GLU A 223 -17.04 4.43 -9.37
CA GLU A 223 -17.91 4.02 -10.48
C GLU A 223 -17.11 3.53 -11.70
N LEU A 224 -15.99 4.18 -12.02
CA LEU A 224 -15.11 3.75 -13.11
C LEU A 224 -14.32 2.50 -12.75
N ALA A 225 -13.98 2.29 -11.47
CA ALA A 225 -13.41 1.03 -10.99
C ALA A 225 -14.42 -0.12 -11.16
N ALA A 226 -15.69 0.10 -10.80
CA ALA A 226 -16.75 -0.89 -11.00
C ALA A 226 -16.98 -1.21 -12.49
N GLN A 227 -17.06 -0.21 -13.37
CA GLN A 227 -17.22 -0.43 -14.81
C GLN A 227 -16.02 -1.16 -15.42
N THR A 228 -14.79 -0.85 -14.98
CA THR A 228 -13.58 -1.57 -15.44
C THR A 228 -13.60 -3.03 -14.97
N GLY A 229 -13.99 -3.27 -13.72
CA GLY A 229 -14.18 -4.61 -13.17
C GLY A 229 -15.30 -5.39 -13.89
N GLU A 230 -16.37 -4.73 -14.32
CA GLU A 230 -17.48 -5.35 -15.07
C GLU A 230 -17.03 -5.84 -16.45
N VAL A 231 -16.25 -5.03 -17.19
CA VAL A 231 -15.64 -5.48 -18.44
C VAL A 231 -14.76 -6.71 -18.21
N LEU A 232 -13.82 -6.64 -17.25
CA LEU A 232 -12.92 -7.75 -16.96
C LEU A 232 -13.67 -9.03 -16.54
N GLY A 233 -14.64 -8.88 -15.63
CA GLY A 233 -15.46 -9.99 -15.12
C GLY A 233 -16.25 -10.68 -16.23
N SER A 234 -16.82 -9.91 -17.16
CA SER A 234 -17.57 -10.48 -18.29
C SER A 234 -16.66 -11.20 -19.29
N GLU A 235 -15.48 -10.64 -19.60
CA GLU A 235 -14.54 -11.23 -20.56
C GLU A 235 -13.90 -12.52 -20.02
N LEU A 236 -13.46 -12.53 -18.76
CA LEU A 236 -12.92 -13.74 -18.10
C LEU A 236 -13.99 -14.85 -18.00
N ALA A 237 -15.21 -14.50 -17.58
CA ALA A 237 -16.30 -15.48 -17.48
C ALA A 237 -16.82 -15.97 -18.86
N ALA A 238 -16.60 -15.22 -19.94
CA ALA A 238 -16.87 -15.66 -21.31
C ALA A 238 -15.84 -16.69 -21.79
N LEU A 239 -14.57 -16.55 -21.41
CA LEU A 239 -13.52 -17.55 -21.65
C LEU A 239 -13.72 -18.83 -20.82
N GLY A 240 -14.42 -18.74 -19.69
CA GLY A 240 -14.60 -19.85 -18.72
C GLY A 240 -13.60 -19.83 -17.56
N ILE A 241 -12.86 -18.73 -17.41
CA ILE A 241 -12.06 -18.43 -16.22
C ILE A 241 -13.04 -18.12 -15.08
N ASN A 242 -12.85 -18.76 -13.94
CA ASN A 242 -13.75 -18.70 -12.78
C ASN A 242 -13.01 -18.42 -11.45
N LEU A 243 -11.70 -18.13 -11.51
CA LEU A 243 -10.87 -17.66 -10.40
C LEU A 243 -10.03 -16.46 -10.87
N TYR A 244 -10.04 -15.37 -10.11
CA TYR A 244 -9.27 -14.15 -10.39
C TYR A 244 -8.35 -13.82 -9.22
N LEU A 245 -7.03 -13.81 -9.48
CA LEU A 245 -5.99 -13.47 -8.51
C LEU A 245 -5.73 -11.95 -8.55
N GLY A 246 -6.68 -11.20 -7.99
CA GLY A 246 -6.69 -9.75 -7.86
C GLY A 246 -8.03 -9.23 -7.29
N PRO A 247 -8.22 -7.91 -7.16
CA PRO A 247 -7.25 -6.86 -7.47
C PRO A 247 -6.15 -6.73 -6.42
N SER A 248 -5.13 -5.91 -6.70
CA SER A 248 -4.20 -5.46 -5.68
C SER A 248 -4.86 -4.42 -4.77
N LEU A 249 -4.85 -4.67 -3.46
CA LEU A 249 -5.28 -3.76 -2.40
C LEU A 249 -4.08 -3.26 -1.58
N ASP A 250 -2.87 -3.44 -2.10
CA ASP A 250 -1.65 -2.92 -1.49
C ASP A 250 -1.63 -1.37 -1.57
N VAL A 251 -1.20 -0.71 -0.48
CA VAL A 251 -1.22 0.76 -0.35
C VAL A 251 0.19 1.32 -0.51
N LEU A 252 0.43 2.14 -1.54
CA LEU A 252 1.72 2.81 -1.75
C LEU A 252 1.79 4.15 -1.00
N GLU A 253 1.88 4.07 0.33
CA GLU A 253 1.97 5.24 1.25
C GLU A 253 3.16 6.15 0.89
N LEU A 254 4.34 5.57 0.69
CA LEU A 254 5.57 6.29 0.35
C LEU A 254 6.24 5.71 -0.90
N PRO A 255 6.08 6.34 -2.07
CA PRO A 255 6.76 5.91 -3.30
C PRO A 255 8.28 5.91 -3.17
N ASN A 256 8.92 4.80 -3.55
CA ASN A 256 10.36 4.60 -3.48
C ASN A 256 10.95 4.28 -4.86
N PRO A 257 11.17 5.28 -5.73
CA PRO A 257 11.64 5.10 -7.11
C PRO A 257 13.06 4.52 -7.25
N THR A 258 13.73 4.18 -6.13
CA THR A 258 15.06 3.57 -6.09
C THR A 258 15.10 2.23 -5.35
N GLY A 259 13.98 1.80 -4.75
CA GLY A 259 13.88 0.56 -4.01
C GLY A 259 13.36 -0.56 -4.90
N SER A 260 13.88 -1.78 -4.72
CA SER A 260 13.34 -2.98 -5.36
C SER A 260 11.97 -3.40 -4.82
N GLY A 261 11.41 -2.71 -3.82
CA GLY A 261 10.05 -2.91 -3.32
C GLY A 261 8.98 -2.05 -4.00
N ASP A 262 9.36 -1.21 -4.99
CA ASP A 262 8.42 -0.30 -5.64
C ASP A 262 7.30 -1.04 -6.37
N MET A 263 6.05 -0.63 -6.11
CA MET A 263 4.87 -1.24 -6.72
C MET A 263 4.49 -0.62 -8.07
N GLY A 264 5.05 0.54 -8.42
CA GLY A 264 4.72 1.22 -9.66
C GLY A 264 3.22 1.50 -9.80
N ALA A 265 2.69 1.34 -11.01
CA ALA A 265 1.28 1.53 -11.33
C ALA A 265 0.34 0.36 -10.94
N ARG A 266 0.83 -0.64 -10.17
CA ARG A 266 0.10 -1.87 -9.79
C ARG A 266 -0.82 -1.74 -8.56
N VAL A 267 -1.06 -0.51 -8.10
CA VAL A 267 -1.89 -0.20 -6.93
C VAL A 267 -2.87 0.90 -7.29
N PHE A 268 -4.03 0.98 -6.63
CA PHE A 268 -4.93 2.10 -6.82
C PHE A 268 -4.33 3.43 -6.36
N GLY A 269 -3.58 3.45 -5.24
CA GLY A 269 -2.98 4.67 -4.71
C GLY A 269 -2.27 4.48 -3.37
N GLY A 270 -2.01 5.60 -2.69
CA GLY A 270 -1.34 5.66 -1.39
C GLY A 270 -2.25 5.92 -0.19
N ASN A 271 -3.52 6.29 -0.39
CA ASN A 271 -4.47 6.55 0.70
C ASN A 271 -5.27 5.27 1.05
N PRO A 272 -5.21 4.74 2.29
CA PRO A 272 -5.82 3.45 2.64
C PRO A 272 -7.34 3.39 2.47
N PHE A 273 -8.06 4.49 2.75
CA PHE A 273 -9.51 4.55 2.56
C PHE A 273 -9.86 4.43 1.08
N TRP A 274 -9.23 5.24 0.23
CA TRP A 274 -9.51 5.25 -1.21
C TRP A 274 -9.10 3.96 -1.92
N VAL A 275 -8.02 3.29 -1.49
CA VAL A 275 -7.67 1.94 -1.98
C VAL A 275 -8.77 0.92 -1.59
N GLY A 276 -9.36 1.05 -0.41
CA GLY A 276 -10.51 0.25 0.02
C GLY A 276 -11.78 0.51 -0.80
N GLU A 277 -12.14 1.77 -1.06
CA GLU A 277 -13.31 2.14 -1.88
C GLU A 277 -13.17 1.67 -3.33
N MET A 278 -12.02 1.92 -3.95
CA MET A 278 -11.70 1.44 -5.31
C MET A 278 -11.72 -0.09 -5.38
N GLY A 279 -11.17 -0.76 -4.35
CA GLY A 279 -11.20 -2.22 -4.21
C GLY A 279 -12.61 -2.79 -4.18
N LYS A 280 -13.46 -2.32 -3.26
CA LYS A 280 -14.88 -2.73 -3.16
C LYS A 280 -15.63 -2.55 -4.48
N ALA A 281 -15.41 -1.41 -5.14
CA ALA A 281 -16.09 -1.11 -6.40
C ALA A 281 -15.61 -2.02 -7.54
N PHE A 282 -14.30 -2.23 -7.68
CA PHE A 282 -13.73 -3.15 -8.69
C PHE A 282 -14.20 -4.60 -8.48
N ILE A 283 -14.23 -5.08 -7.22
CA ILE A 283 -14.78 -6.40 -6.86
C ILE A 283 -16.27 -6.50 -7.23
N THR A 284 -17.05 -5.45 -6.94
CA THR A 284 -18.47 -5.37 -7.36
C THR A 284 -18.62 -5.46 -8.87
N GLY A 285 -17.75 -4.80 -9.62
CA GLY A 285 -17.66 -4.92 -11.08
C GLY A 285 -17.42 -6.35 -11.53
N LEU A 286 -16.37 -7.00 -11.03
CA LEU A 286 -16.00 -8.39 -11.37
C LEU A 286 -17.14 -9.38 -11.12
N HIS A 287 -17.83 -9.25 -9.98
CA HIS A 287 -19.00 -10.06 -9.67
C HIS A 287 -20.20 -9.76 -10.58
N SER A 288 -20.49 -8.48 -10.86
CA SER A 288 -21.58 -8.09 -11.78
C SER A 288 -21.34 -8.64 -13.19
N GLY A 289 -20.18 -8.33 -13.78
CA GLY A 289 -19.84 -8.68 -15.16
C GLY A 289 -19.75 -10.19 -15.40
N SER A 290 -19.23 -10.96 -14.44
CA SER A 290 -19.20 -12.43 -14.53
C SER A 290 -20.59 -13.08 -14.33
N GLY A 291 -21.52 -12.36 -13.70
CA GLY A 291 -22.79 -12.90 -13.20
C GLY A 291 -22.59 -13.77 -11.95
N ASN A 292 -21.70 -13.37 -11.04
CA ASN A 292 -21.23 -14.11 -9.86
C ASN A 292 -20.58 -15.48 -10.20
N ARG A 293 -19.92 -15.58 -11.36
CA ARG A 293 -19.25 -16.82 -11.82
C ARG A 293 -17.72 -16.77 -11.77
N LEU A 294 -17.17 -15.70 -11.19
CA LEU A 294 -15.75 -15.48 -11.03
C LEU A 294 -15.45 -15.30 -9.54
N LEU A 295 -14.62 -16.17 -8.96
CA LEU A 295 -14.14 -16.04 -7.59
C LEU A 295 -13.10 -14.92 -7.53
N VAL A 296 -13.29 -13.93 -6.67
CA VAL A 296 -12.39 -12.77 -6.58
C VAL A 296 -11.47 -12.88 -5.36
N VAL A 297 -10.15 -12.88 -5.61
CA VAL A 297 -9.11 -13.09 -4.59
C VAL A 297 -8.23 -11.85 -4.47
N ALA A 298 -8.60 -10.94 -3.58
CA ALA A 298 -7.81 -9.74 -3.30
C ALA A 298 -6.40 -10.08 -2.76
N LYS A 299 -5.42 -9.27 -3.16
CA LYS A 299 -3.99 -9.51 -2.89
C LYS A 299 -3.23 -8.21 -2.56
N HIS A 300 -2.07 -8.23 -1.92
CA HIS A 300 -1.35 -9.39 -1.39
C HIS A 300 -1.41 -9.38 0.14
N PHE A 301 -2.35 -10.12 0.70
CA PHE A 301 -2.69 -10.09 2.12
C PHE A 301 -1.49 -10.42 3.02
N PRO A 302 -1.27 -9.73 4.16
CA PRO A 302 -2.05 -8.61 4.71
C PRO A 302 -1.69 -7.21 4.17
N GLY A 303 -0.93 -7.09 3.07
CA GLY A 303 -0.61 -5.84 2.37
C GLY A 303 0.89 -5.63 2.22
N ARG A 304 1.41 -5.43 1.00
CA ARG A 304 2.86 -5.22 0.74
C ARG A 304 3.33 -3.75 0.80
N GLY A 305 2.49 -2.83 1.29
CA GLY A 305 2.63 -1.38 1.13
C GLY A 305 4.02 -0.78 1.42
N ASP A 306 4.64 -1.18 2.52
CA ASP A 306 5.98 -0.77 2.97
C ASP A 306 7.00 -1.93 2.85
N SER A 307 6.97 -2.65 1.72
CA SER A 307 7.85 -3.77 1.42
C SER A 307 9.26 -3.30 0.99
N ASP A 308 10.31 -3.95 1.51
CA ASP A 308 11.70 -3.57 1.21
C ASP A 308 12.25 -4.16 -0.11
N ARG A 309 11.52 -5.08 -0.76
CA ARG A 309 11.86 -5.75 -2.03
C ARG A 309 10.63 -6.43 -2.66
N LEU A 310 10.75 -6.99 -3.87
CA LEU A 310 9.73 -7.86 -4.48
C LEU A 310 9.61 -9.22 -3.73
N PRO A 311 8.45 -9.53 -3.11
CA PRO A 311 8.23 -10.80 -2.39
C PRO A 311 8.32 -12.06 -3.26
N GLU A 312 8.26 -11.93 -4.58
CA GLU A 312 8.39 -13.02 -5.55
C GLU A 312 9.85 -13.42 -5.79
N GLU A 313 10.78 -12.46 -5.65
CA GLU A 313 12.22 -12.67 -5.83
C GLU A 313 12.94 -13.04 -4.53
N GLU A 314 12.62 -12.38 -3.41
CA GLU A 314 13.17 -12.65 -2.08
C GLU A 314 12.14 -12.29 -0.98
N ILE A 315 12.09 -13.08 0.10
CA ILE A 315 11.14 -12.87 1.21
C ILE A 315 11.28 -11.48 1.83
N ALA A 316 10.32 -10.62 1.52
CA ALA A 316 10.31 -9.21 1.90
C ALA A 316 9.89 -8.98 3.37
N THR A 317 10.07 -7.76 3.85
CA THR A 317 9.76 -7.39 5.25
C THR A 317 9.16 -6.00 5.40
N VAL A 318 7.94 -5.95 5.97
CA VAL A 318 7.26 -4.71 6.41
C VAL A 318 7.56 -4.47 7.90
N ARG A 319 8.02 -3.26 8.25
CA ARG A 319 8.54 -2.93 9.60
C ARG A 319 7.64 -2.03 10.45
N LYS A 320 6.33 -2.22 10.29
CA LYS A 320 5.31 -1.45 11.01
C LYS A 320 4.79 -2.17 12.26
N PRO A 321 4.43 -1.43 13.34
CA PRO A 321 3.71 -1.97 14.48
C PRO A 321 2.26 -2.31 14.11
N LEU A 322 1.62 -3.19 14.89
CA LEU A 322 0.25 -3.69 14.59
C LEU A 322 -0.78 -2.58 14.38
N GLU A 323 -0.75 -1.51 15.17
CA GLU A 323 -1.74 -0.42 15.03
C GLU A 323 -1.56 0.38 13.74
N GLN A 324 -0.34 0.52 13.23
CA GLN A 324 -0.10 1.14 11.92
C GLN A 324 -0.50 0.19 10.78
N LEU A 325 -0.21 -1.11 10.91
CA LEU A 325 -0.68 -2.13 9.96
C LEU A 325 -2.22 -2.16 9.86
N LYS A 326 -2.95 -1.91 10.95
CA LYS A 326 -4.42 -1.78 10.94
C LYS A 326 -4.91 -0.54 10.20
N GLN A 327 -4.17 0.57 10.28
CA GLN A 327 -4.54 1.86 9.71
C GLN A 327 -4.18 1.97 8.22
N VAL A 328 -3.11 1.29 7.78
CA VAL A 328 -2.59 1.36 6.41
C VAL A 328 -2.80 0.04 5.68
N GLU A 329 -1.96 -0.97 5.92
CA GLU A 329 -1.95 -2.22 5.15
C GLU A 329 -3.28 -3.00 5.17
N LEU A 330 -3.90 -3.15 6.35
CA LEU A 330 -5.13 -3.93 6.53
C LEU A 330 -6.41 -3.16 6.20
N ALA A 331 -6.38 -1.83 6.16
CA ALA A 331 -7.60 -1.04 6.03
C ALA A 331 -8.39 -1.34 4.73
N PRO A 332 -7.76 -1.49 3.55
CA PRO A 332 -8.44 -1.99 2.35
C PRO A 332 -8.99 -3.41 2.49
N PHE A 333 -8.27 -4.31 3.16
CA PHE A 333 -8.73 -5.68 3.39
C PHE A 333 -9.92 -5.73 4.36
N PHE A 334 -9.96 -4.86 5.37
CA PHE A 334 -11.12 -4.67 6.24
C PHE A 334 -12.33 -4.14 5.44
N ALA A 335 -12.13 -3.22 4.50
CA ALA A 335 -13.20 -2.69 3.66
C ALA A 335 -13.87 -3.78 2.79
N VAL A 336 -13.08 -4.74 2.25
CA VAL A 336 -13.59 -5.83 1.39
C VAL A 336 -13.92 -7.14 2.13
N THR A 337 -13.82 -7.19 3.46
CA THR A 337 -14.19 -8.38 4.26
C THR A 337 -15.12 -8.08 5.44
N GLY A 338 -15.29 -6.81 5.81
CA GLY A 338 -16.19 -6.38 6.89
C GLY A 338 -17.55 -5.94 6.38
N ASN A 339 -17.81 -4.63 6.41
CA ASN A 339 -19.13 -4.05 6.15
C ASN A 339 -19.49 -3.96 4.65
N ALA A 340 -18.83 -4.73 3.78
CA ALA A 340 -19.13 -4.78 2.36
C ALA A 340 -20.48 -5.51 2.13
N SER A 341 -21.18 -5.14 1.06
CA SER A 341 -22.25 -6.00 0.53
C SER A 341 -21.65 -7.30 -0.02
N LEU A 342 -22.42 -8.38 -0.08
CA LEU A 342 -21.97 -9.66 -0.67
C LEU A 342 -21.41 -9.54 -2.11
N SER A 343 -21.77 -8.47 -2.84
CA SER A 343 -21.21 -8.13 -4.15
C SER A 343 -19.83 -7.45 -4.08
N ALA A 344 -19.53 -6.72 -3.01
CA ALA A 344 -18.28 -5.99 -2.79
C ALA A 344 -17.28 -6.75 -1.91
N THR A 345 -17.72 -7.81 -1.22
CA THR A 345 -16.88 -8.69 -0.41
C THR A 345 -15.94 -9.51 -1.29
N SER A 346 -14.65 -9.57 -0.96
CA SER A 346 -13.69 -10.47 -1.62
C SER A 346 -13.95 -11.92 -1.20
N ASP A 347 -13.95 -12.88 -2.12
CA ASP A 347 -14.26 -14.28 -1.82
C ASP A 347 -13.06 -15.03 -1.23
N GLY A 348 -11.86 -14.62 -1.64
CA GLY A 348 -10.60 -15.10 -1.09
C GLY A 348 -9.60 -13.99 -0.83
N LEU A 349 -8.52 -14.36 -0.13
CA LEU A 349 -7.35 -13.52 0.13
C LEU A 349 -6.09 -14.29 -0.24
N LEU A 350 -5.24 -13.70 -1.10
CA LEU A 350 -3.95 -14.27 -1.50
C LEU A 350 -2.89 -13.89 -0.46
N VAL A 351 -2.39 -14.86 0.31
CA VAL A 351 -1.50 -14.65 1.44
C VAL A 351 -0.04 -14.57 0.99
N SER A 352 0.52 -13.37 1.10
CA SER A 352 1.84 -12.99 0.61
C SER A 352 3.02 -13.71 1.29
N HIS A 353 4.12 -13.81 0.57
CA HIS A 353 5.41 -14.31 1.06
C HIS A 353 6.22 -13.22 1.81
N THR A 354 5.54 -12.43 2.64
CA THR A 354 6.11 -11.27 3.34
C THR A 354 6.12 -11.47 4.86
N ARG A 355 7.08 -10.84 5.55
CA ARG A 355 7.22 -10.82 7.02
C ARG A 355 6.77 -9.49 7.60
N TYR A 356 6.19 -9.49 8.79
CA TYR A 356 5.55 -8.31 9.37
C TYR A 356 5.87 -8.14 10.85
N GLN A 357 6.52 -7.02 11.19
CA GLN A 357 6.99 -6.76 12.56
C GLN A 357 5.84 -6.70 13.58
N GLY A 358 4.68 -6.16 13.19
CA GLY A 358 3.51 -6.04 14.05
C GLY A 358 2.90 -7.38 14.52
N PHE A 359 3.09 -8.46 13.75
CA PHE A 359 2.63 -9.81 14.10
C PHE A 359 3.76 -10.68 14.66
N GLN A 360 4.94 -10.63 14.03
CA GLN A 360 6.04 -11.56 14.29
C GLN A 360 7.09 -11.04 15.29
N GLY A 361 6.99 -9.76 15.67
CA GLY A 361 7.94 -9.11 16.57
C GLY A 361 9.33 -8.99 15.92
N ASN A 362 10.34 -9.62 16.52
CA ASN A 362 11.72 -9.52 16.03
C ASN A 362 11.94 -10.40 14.80
N ILE A 363 12.11 -9.77 13.65
CA ILE A 363 12.35 -10.45 12.38
C ILE A 363 13.82 -10.86 12.24
N HIS A 364 14.03 -12.11 11.83
CA HIS A 364 15.32 -12.74 11.57
C HIS A 364 15.29 -13.46 10.21
N ALA A 365 16.45 -13.82 9.67
CA ALA A 365 16.54 -14.56 8.40
C ALA A 365 15.78 -15.89 8.41
N THR A 366 15.60 -16.51 9.59
CA THR A 366 14.83 -17.75 9.80
C THR A 366 13.36 -17.51 10.16
N THR A 367 12.91 -16.25 10.31
CA THR A 367 11.48 -15.94 10.48
C THR A 367 10.77 -16.33 9.18
N ARG A 368 9.69 -17.09 9.30
CA ARG A 368 8.87 -17.50 8.15
C ARG A 368 8.05 -16.30 7.65
N PRO A 369 7.75 -16.17 6.35
CA PRO A 369 6.69 -15.25 5.92
C PRO A 369 5.33 -15.70 6.46
N ILE A 370 4.34 -14.81 6.47
CA ILE A 370 3.00 -15.10 7.02
C ILE A 370 2.33 -16.30 6.33
N SER A 371 2.48 -16.43 5.02
CA SER A 371 1.98 -17.59 4.26
C SER A 371 2.50 -18.96 4.73
N LEU A 372 3.52 -18.99 5.59
CA LEU A 372 4.18 -20.20 6.12
C LEU A 372 4.23 -20.22 7.66
N ASP A 373 3.57 -19.28 8.34
CA ASP A 373 3.60 -19.10 9.80
C ASP A 373 2.19 -19.21 10.44
N GLU A 374 1.89 -20.43 10.90
CA GLU A 374 0.64 -20.82 11.59
C GLU A 374 0.18 -19.84 12.68
N ASN A 375 1.09 -19.43 13.57
CA ASN A 375 0.73 -18.57 14.70
C ASN A 375 0.31 -17.17 14.19
N SER A 376 1.07 -16.63 13.24
CA SER A 376 0.87 -15.27 12.74
C SER A 376 -0.36 -15.18 11.83
N LEU A 377 -0.53 -16.13 10.91
CA LEU A 377 -1.70 -16.13 10.02
C LEU A 377 -3.00 -16.44 10.79
N THR A 378 -2.98 -17.36 11.75
CA THR A 378 -4.14 -17.60 12.63
C THR A 378 -4.47 -16.37 13.46
N GLN A 379 -3.47 -15.72 14.09
CA GLN A 379 -3.70 -14.49 14.86
C GLN A 379 -4.37 -13.39 14.01
N ILE A 380 -4.01 -13.28 12.73
CA ILE A 380 -4.61 -12.32 11.81
C ILE A 380 -6.06 -12.69 11.49
N LEU A 381 -6.30 -13.94 11.12
CA LEU A 381 -7.63 -14.43 10.72
C LEU A 381 -8.63 -14.48 11.90
N GLU A 382 -8.15 -14.51 13.14
CA GLU A 382 -8.98 -14.37 14.35
C GLU A 382 -9.43 -12.91 14.63
N MET A 383 -8.85 -11.92 13.95
CA MET A 383 -9.29 -10.51 14.11
C MET A 383 -10.61 -10.29 13.37
N ALA A 384 -11.50 -9.49 13.97
CA ALA A 384 -12.65 -8.94 13.23
C ALA A 384 -12.15 -7.87 12.24
N PRO A 385 -12.70 -7.79 11.01
CA PRO A 385 -13.80 -8.61 10.46
C PRO A 385 -13.39 -9.98 9.87
N PHE A 386 -12.10 -10.27 9.65
CA PHE A 386 -11.63 -11.49 8.99
C PHE A 386 -12.19 -12.79 9.60
N SER A 387 -12.39 -12.83 10.92
CA SER A 387 -12.98 -13.98 11.60
C SER A 387 -14.41 -14.26 11.12
N SER A 388 -15.25 -13.22 10.97
CA SER A 388 -16.63 -13.36 10.50
C SER A 388 -16.66 -13.75 9.02
N TRP A 389 -15.87 -13.06 8.20
CA TRP A 389 -15.69 -13.39 6.77
C TRP A 389 -15.24 -14.84 6.54
N ARG A 390 -14.35 -15.38 7.40
CA ARG A 390 -13.91 -16.77 7.33
C ARG A 390 -14.96 -17.76 7.87
N GLU A 391 -15.79 -17.36 8.83
CA GLU A 391 -16.98 -18.10 9.27
C GLU A 391 -18.06 -18.15 8.16
N GLU A 392 -18.15 -17.11 7.31
CA GLU A 392 -18.99 -17.04 6.10
C GLU A 392 -18.39 -17.76 4.86
N GLY A 393 -17.29 -18.50 5.04
CA GLY A 393 -16.68 -19.34 3.99
C GLY A 393 -15.59 -18.68 3.15
N GLY A 394 -15.10 -17.49 3.54
CA GLY A 394 -13.96 -16.83 2.90
C GLY A 394 -12.70 -17.69 2.85
N LEU A 395 -12.04 -17.73 1.68
CA LEU A 395 -10.89 -18.60 1.41
C LEU A 395 -9.54 -17.91 1.60
N THR A 396 -8.58 -18.60 2.22
CA THR A 396 -7.17 -18.19 2.12
C THR A 396 -6.43 -19.04 1.10
N ILE A 397 -5.74 -18.37 0.18
CA ILE A 397 -4.95 -19.00 -0.88
C ILE A 397 -3.49 -18.59 -0.70
N SER A 398 -2.54 -19.52 -0.79
CA SER A 398 -1.12 -19.14 -0.74
C SER A 398 -0.73 -18.38 -2.00
N ASP A 399 0.18 -17.41 -1.88
CA ASP A 399 0.96 -16.92 -3.03
C ASP A 399 1.83 -18.06 -3.64
N ASP A 400 2.48 -17.82 -4.77
CA ASP A 400 3.18 -18.84 -5.58
C ASP A 400 4.30 -19.58 -4.80
N LEU A 401 4.04 -20.82 -4.37
CA LEU A 401 5.00 -21.65 -3.63
C LEU A 401 6.18 -22.12 -4.50
N GLY A 402 6.09 -22.00 -5.83
CA GLY A 402 7.19 -22.17 -6.78
C GLY A 402 8.09 -20.93 -6.91
N SER A 403 7.71 -19.79 -6.32
CA SER A 403 8.47 -18.54 -6.38
C SER A 403 9.92 -18.69 -5.90
N ARG A 404 10.79 -17.85 -6.48
CA ARG A 404 12.22 -17.82 -6.13
C ARG A 404 12.42 -17.49 -4.66
N ALA A 405 11.63 -16.57 -4.12
CA ALA A 405 11.70 -16.17 -2.72
C ALA A 405 11.53 -17.34 -1.74
N VAL A 406 10.53 -18.21 -1.98
CA VAL A 406 10.28 -19.40 -1.17
C VAL A 406 11.40 -20.43 -1.31
N ARG A 407 11.91 -20.62 -2.53
CA ARG A 407 13.05 -21.50 -2.79
C ARG A 407 14.31 -21.08 -2.02
N GLU A 408 14.72 -19.82 -2.16
CA GLU A 408 15.91 -19.26 -1.49
C GLU A 408 15.74 -19.22 0.04
N PHE A 409 14.50 -19.13 0.57
CA PHE A 409 14.24 -19.20 2.00
C PHE A 409 14.44 -20.60 2.60
N TYR A 410 13.95 -21.65 1.93
CA TYR A 410 14.09 -23.04 2.43
C TYR A 410 15.42 -23.69 2.08
N ALA A 411 16.04 -23.30 0.97
CA ALA A 411 17.28 -23.88 0.46
C ALA A 411 18.20 -22.78 -0.11
N PRO A 412 18.75 -21.89 0.74
CA PRO A 412 19.57 -20.77 0.29
C PRO A 412 20.82 -21.24 -0.47
N GLY A 413 20.98 -20.77 -1.72
CA GLY A 413 22.09 -21.15 -2.58
C GLY A 413 21.90 -22.52 -3.27
N GLU A 414 22.84 -23.45 -3.07
CA GLU A 414 22.84 -24.78 -3.71
C GLU A 414 22.36 -25.91 -2.75
N GLU A 415 21.56 -25.57 -1.74
CA GLU A 415 20.99 -26.57 -0.81
C GLU A 415 19.84 -27.37 -1.43
N SER A 416 19.48 -28.51 -0.82
CA SER A 416 18.42 -29.38 -1.33
C SER A 416 17.04 -28.84 -0.94
N PHE A 417 16.27 -28.40 -1.93
CA PHE A 417 14.89 -27.96 -1.76
C PHE A 417 13.92 -29.16 -1.71
N SER A 418 12.92 -29.11 -0.82
CA SER A 418 11.94 -30.19 -0.59
C SER A 418 10.51 -29.65 -0.67
N ALA A 419 9.94 -29.66 -1.87
CA ALA A 419 8.67 -28.98 -2.18
C ALA A 419 7.49 -29.42 -1.28
N HIS A 420 7.41 -30.71 -0.93
CA HIS A 420 6.34 -31.25 -0.07
C HIS A 420 6.37 -30.69 1.37
N LEU A 421 7.53 -30.26 1.88
CA LEU A 421 7.62 -29.59 3.19
C LEU A 421 7.11 -28.15 3.11
N VAL A 422 7.34 -27.47 1.98
CA VAL A 422 6.84 -26.12 1.71
C VAL A 422 5.31 -26.12 1.62
N ALA A 423 4.74 -27.01 0.80
CA ALA A 423 3.30 -27.15 0.66
C ALA A 423 2.63 -27.50 2.01
N ARG A 424 3.21 -28.42 2.78
CA ARG A 424 2.73 -28.74 4.14
C ARG A 424 2.76 -27.53 5.05
N ASP A 425 3.85 -26.78 5.06
CA ASP A 425 4.01 -25.65 5.97
C ASP A 425 3.11 -24.46 5.59
N ALA A 426 2.81 -24.29 4.30
CA ALA A 426 1.77 -23.37 3.82
C ALA A 426 0.36 -23.80 4.23
N PHE A 427 0.04 -25.09 4.12
CA PHE A 427 -1.25 -25.63 4.52
C PHE A 427 -1.51 -25.52 6.03
N LEU A 428 -0.52 -25.92 6.83
CA LEU A 428 -0.54 -25.79 8.29
C LEU A 428 -0.55 -24.33 8.75
N ALA A 429 -0.02 -23.40 7.94
CA ALA A 429 -0.11 -21.98 8.27
C ALA A 429 -1.55 -21.46 8.35
N GLY A 430 -2.47 -22.07 7.60
CA GLY A 430 -3.88 -21.68 7.56
C GLY A 430 -4.44 -21.49 6.14
N ASN A 431 -3.60 -21.55 5.09
CA ASN A 431 -4.07 -21.52 3.71
C ASN A 431 -4.95 -22.75 3.42
N ASP A 432 -6.10 -22.53 2.80
CA ASP A 432 -7.04 -23.59 2.41
C ASP A 432 -6.72 -24.10 1.00
N LEU A 433 -6.32 -23.20 0.10
CA LEU A 433 -5.91 -23.50 -1.27
C LEU A 433 -4.41 -23.18 -1.45
N LEU A 434 -3.70 -24.06 -2.15
CA LEU A 434 -2.24 -24.03 -2.30
C LEU A 434 -1.89 -23.82 -3.77
N TYR A 435 -1.37 -22.64 -4.09
CA TYR A 435 -0.86 -22.34 -5.42
C TYR A 435 0.54 -22.95 -5.57
N LEU A 436 0.64 -24.05 -6.32
CA LEU A 436 1.90 -24.77 -6.49
C LEU A 436 2.81 -24.16 -7.55
N GLY A 437 2.29 -23.40 -8.51
CA GLY A 437 3.08 -22.79 -9.58
C GLY A 437 4.08 -23.77 -10.22
N ASP A 438 5.25 -23.24 -10.61
CA ASP A 438 6.30 -24.02 -11.26
C ASP A 438 7.28 -24.61 -10.22
N ILE A 439 6.75 -25.14 -9.11
CA ILE A 439 7.53 -25.69 -8.00
C ILE A 439 8.24 -27.00 -8.38
N ILE A 440 9.57 -27.01 -8.21
CA ILE A 440 10.43 -28.17 -8.54
C ILE A 440 11.25 -28.57 -7.32
N SER A 441 11.07 -29.81 -6.85
CA SER A 441 11.85 -30.40 -5.74
C SER A 441 13.21 -30.90 -6.24
N SER A 442 14.27 -30.82 -5.42
CA SER A 442 15.62 -31.23 -5.85
C SER A 442 15.79 -32.73 -6.13
N ASP A 443 14.83 -33.55 -5.70
CA ASP A 443 14.76 -34.99 -5.93
C ASP A 443 13.84 -35.40 -7.10
N SER A 444 13.21 -34.43 -7.77
CA SER A 444 12.31 -34.64 -8.93
C SER A 444 12.94 -34.11 -10.23
N PRO A 445 12.59 -34.69 -11.40
CA PRO A 445 13.08 -34.22 -12.70
C PRO A 445 12.38 -32.95 -13.19
N ASP A 446 11.10 -32.77 -12.86
CA ASP A 446 10.23 -31.69 -13.35
C ASP A 446 9.13 -31.31 -12.33
N THR A 447 8.30 -30.32 -12.68
CA THR A 447 7.17 -29.83 -11.90
C THR A 447 6.08 -30.90 -11.73
N TYR A 448 5.76 -31.65 -12.79
CA TYR A 448 4.72 -32.69 -12.78
C TYR A 448 5.02 -33.81 -11.77
N ASP A 449 6.22 -34.39 -11.81
CA ASP A 449 6.66 -35.39 -10.83
C ASP A 449 6.77 -34.81 -9.41
N THR A 450 7.06 -33.51 -9.27
CA THR A 450 7.03 -32.81 -7.98
C THR A 450 5.60 -32.75 -7.43
N VAL A 451 4.64 -32.25 -8.21
CA VAL A 451 3.23 -32.13 -7.83
C VAL A 451 2.65 -33.49 -7.41
N LYS A 452 2.90 -34.55 -8.18
CA LYS A 452 2.42 -35.90 -7.83
C LYS A 452 2.99 -36.42 -6.51
N ARG A 453 4.25 -36.12 -6.18
CA ARG A 453 4.85 -36.45 -4.87
C ARG A 453 4.25 -35.64 -3.73
N ILE A 454 3.89 -34.37 -3.97
CA ILE A 454 3.19 -33.54 -2.96
C ILE A 454 1.80 -34.14 -2.68
N LEU A 455 1.02 -34.43 -3.72
CA LEU A 455 -0.32 -35.02 -3.61
C LEU A 455 -0.29 -36.37 -2.87
N ALA A 456 0.61 -37.28 -3.28
CA ALA A 456 0.79 -38.57 -2.61
C ALA A 456 1.23 -38.42 -1.13
N PHE A 457 2.09 -37.44 -0.82
CA PHE A 457 2.49 -37.14 0.57
C PHE A 457 1.31 -36.64 1.41
N PHE A 458 0.44 -35.78 0.85
CA PHE A 458 -0.76 -35.29 1.54
C PHE A 458 -1.80 -36.40 1.74
N ALA A 459 -2.06 -37.26 0.73
CA ALA A 459 -2.97 -38.40 0.85
C ALA A 459 -2.50 -39.41 1.91
N GLN A 460 -1.19 -39.69 1.95
CA GLN A 460 -0.59 -40.48 3.03
C GLN A 460 -0.78 -39.80 4.39
N LYS A 461 -0.54 -38.48 4.49
CA LYS A 461 -0.69 -37.73 5.75
C LYS A 461 -2.13 -37.69 6.26
N TYR A 462 -3.09 -37.50 5.37
CA TYR A 462 -4.52 -37.59 5.66
C TYR A 462 -4.88 -38.97 6.26
N SER A 463 -4.35 -40.04 5.69
CA SER A 463 -4.60 -41.42 6.17
C SER A 463 -3.89 -41.75 7.50
N GLU A 464 -2.76 -41.11 7.80
CA GLU A 464 -1.93 -41.38 8.98
C GLU A 464 -2.25 -40.49 10.20
N ASP A 465 -2.71 -39.26 9.98
CA ASP A 465 -2.88 -38.24 11.03
C ASP A 465 -4.33 -37.68 11.04
N PRO A 466 -5.16 -38.09 12.02
CA PRO A 466 -6.53 -37.62 12.13
C PRO A 466 -6.70 -36.11 12.32
N LEU A 467 -5.69 -35.39 12.87
CA LEU A 467 -5.77 -33.93 13.01
C LEU A 467 -5.51 -33.25 11.66
N PHE A 468 -4.59 -33.81 10.87
CA PHE A 468 -4.37 -33.38 9.49
C PHE A 468 -5.62 -33.60 8.64
N ALA A 469 -6.27 -34.77 8.76
CA ALA A 469 -7.51 -35.08 8.05
C ALA A 469 -8.64 -34.08 8.35
N VAL A 470 -8.88 -33.75 9.63
CA VAL A 470 -9.88 -32.73 10.01
C VAL A 470 -9.57 -31.37 9.38
N ARG A 471 -8.30 -30.93 9.38
CA ARG A 471 -7.89 -29.66 8.76
C ARG A 471 -8.07 -29.67 7.23
N VAL A 472 -7.88 -30.81 6.57
CA VAL A 472 -8.19 -31.02 5.15
C VAL A 472 -9.69 -30.91 4.91
N ASP A 473 -10.51 -31.65 5.66
CA ASP A 473 -11.97 -31.62 5.53
C ASP A 473 -12.53 -30.19 5.73
N GLU A 474 -12.01 -29.42 6.67
CA GLU A 474 -12.37 -28.00 6.85
C GLU A 474 -11.98 -27.11 5.66
N ALA A 475 -10.79 -27.30 5.07
CA ALA A 475 -10.37 -26.55 3.89
C ALA A 475 -11.22 -26.89 2.66
N VAL A 476 -11.42 -28.20 2.41
CA VAL A 476 -12.25 -28.71 1.30
C VAL A 476 -13.70 -28.25 1.46
N THR A 477 -14.24 -28.21 2.68
CA THR A 477 -15.59 -27.68 2.94
C THR A 477 -15.73 -26.23 2.47
N ARG A 478 -14.76 -25.35 2.75
CA ARG A 478 -14.78 -23.95 2.26
C ARG A 478 -14.63 -23.89 0.74
N ILE A 479 -13.72 -24.68 0.17
CA ILE A 479 -13.46 -24.76 -1.28
C ILE A 479 -14.73 -25.19 -2.04
N LEU A 480 -15.38 -26.27 -1.60
CA LEU A 480 -16.63 -26.76 -2.16
C LEU A 480 -17.76 -25.73 -1.99
N THR A 481 -17.85 -25.05 -0.84
CA THR A 481 -18.84 -23.98 -0.61
C THR A 481 -18.70 -22.86 -1.65
N GLN A 482 -17.48 -22.40 -1.94
CA GLN A 482 -17.26 -21.40 -2.99
C GLN A 482 -17.54 -21.95 -4.40
N LYS A 483 -17.18 -23.20 -4.70
CA LYS A 483 -17.54 -23.85 -5.98
C LYS A 483 -19.05 -23.94 -6.18
N PHE A 484 -19.82 -24.25 -5.13
CA PHE A 484 -21.29 -24.27 -5.18
C PHE A 484 -21.93 -22.88 -5.26
N ARG A 485 -21.29 -21.84 -4.73
CA ARG A 485 -21.73 -20.44 -4.89
C ARG A 485 -21.66 -19.99 -6.36
N ILE A 486 -20.59 -20.40 -7.07
CA ILE A 486 -20.39 -20.14 -8.51
C ILE A 486 -21.29 -21.04 -9.37
N TYR A 487 -21.44 -22.32 -8.99
CA TYR A 487 -22.22 -23.31 -9.71
C TYR A 487 -23.22 -24.01 -8.76
N PRO A 488 -24.50 -23.61 -8.72
CA PRO A 488 -25.51 -24.17 -7.82
C PRO A 488 -25.72 -25.70 -7.95
N TYR A 489 -25.28 -26.30 -9.05
CA TYR A 489 -25.16 -27.74 -9.25
C TYR A 489 -23.99 -28.03 -10.20
N PHE A 490 -23.28 -29.14 -9.97
CA PHE A 490 -22.12 -29.50 -10.77
C PHE A 490 -22.55 -30.31 -12.00
N SER A 491 -22.33 -29.74 -13.18
CA SER A 491 -22.45 -30.43 -14.47
C SER A 491 -21.65 -29.70 -15.54
N LEU A 492 -21.10 -30.42 -16.52
CA LEU A 492 -20.30 -29.81 -17.60
C LEU A 492 -21.06 -28.69 -18.35
N GLY A 493 -22.38 -28.82 -18.47
CA GLY A 493 -23.24 -27.82 -19.10
C GLY A 493 -23.56 -26.57 -18.26
N ALA A 494 -23.34 -26.62 -16.94
CA ALA A 494 -23.43 -25.44 -16.06
C ALA A 494 -22.09 -24.71 -15.94
N VAL A 495 -20.98 -25.47 -15.99
CA VAL A 495 -19.61 -24.95 -15.87
C VAL A 495 -19.15 -24.25 -17.14
N ARG A 496 -19.41 -24.85 -18.30
CA ARG A 496 -18.98 -24.32 -19.60
C ARG A 496 -19.85 -23.13 -20.03
N PRO A 497 -19.28 -21.92 -20.25
CA PRO A 497 -20.03 -20.80 -20.82
C PRO A 497 -20.41 -21.06 -22.29
N SER A 498 -21.42 -20.34 -22.77
CA SER A 498 -21.81 -20.38 -24.18
C SER A 498 -20.75 -19.73 -25.05
N SER A 499 -20.37 -20.37 -26.17
CA SER A 499 -19.43 -19.80 -27.14
C SER A 499 -19.91 -18.48 -27.75
N ASN A 500 -21.22 -18.20 -27.72
CA ASN A 500 -21.78 -16.93 -28.20
C ASN A 500 -21.33 -15.75 -27.32
N ASN A 501 -20.93 -15.99 -26.07
CA ASN A 501 -20.42 -14.95 -25.18
C ASN A 501 -19.07 -14.39 -25.68
N LEU A 502 -18.36 -15.11 -26.55
CA LEU A 502 -17.12 -14.61 -27.15
C LEU A 502 -17.35 -13.43 -28.10
N GLU A 503 -18.60 -13.22 -28.57
CA GLU A 503 -18.95 -12.06 -29.41
C GLU A 503 -18.91 -10.72 -28.63
N SER A 504 -18.97 -10.74 -27.29
CA SER A 504 -18.87 -9.54 -26.46
C SER A 504 -17.44 -9.25 -25.96
N VAL A 505 -16.48 -10.14 -26.20
CA VAL A 505 -15.09 -9.98 -25.76
C VAL A 505 -14.38 -8.92 -26.62
N GLY A 506 -13.60 -8.05 -25.99
CA GLY A 506 -12.89 -6.97 -26.66
C GLY A 506 -13.80 -5.80 -27.05
N SER A 507 -14.83 -5.50 -26.25
CA SER A 507 -15.81 -4.42 -26.52
C SER A 507 -15.78 -3.26 -25.53
N GLY A 508 -14.94 -3.32 -24.48
CA GLY A 508 -14.90 -2.34 -23.39
C GLY A 508 -14.06 -1.09 -23.63
N GLN A 509 -13.65 -0.78 -24.88
CA GLN A 509 -12.71 0.32 -25.16
C GLN A 509 -13.23 1.70 -24.73
N GLN A 510 -14.55 1.91 -24.69
CA GLN A 510 -15.13 3.16 -24.21
C GLN A 510 -14.80 3.39 -22.72
N ILE A 511 -14.94 2.37 -21.88
CA ILE A 511 -14.62 2.46 -20.44
C ILE A 511 -13.12 2.78 -20.25
N ALA A 512 -12.26 2.13 -21.03
CA ALA A 512 -10.82 2.42 -21.01
C ALA A 512 -10.49 3.86 -21.46
N PHE A 513 -11.27 4.44 -22.40
CA PHE A 513 -11.15 5.84 -22.80
C PHE A 513 -11.68 6.81 -21.72
N ASP A 514 -12.80 6.49 -21.08
CA ASP A 514 -13.38 7.31 -20.03
C ASP A 514 -12.45 7.35 -18.79
N VAL A 515 -11.85 6.22 -18.42
CA VAL A 515 -10.76 6.17 -17.42
C VAL A 515 -9.57 7.00 -17.89
N ALA A 516 -9.11 6.85 -19.14
CA ALA A 516 -7.97 7.62 -19.64
C ALA A 516 -8.19 9.14 -19.58
N GLN A 517 -9.38 9.61 -19.94
CA GLN A 517 -9.75 11.03 -19.87
C GLN A 517 -9.79 11.54 -18.43
N ARG A 518 -10.33 10.75 -17.49
CA ARG A 518 -10.46 11.15 -16.07
C ARG A 518 -9.18 10.98 -15.26
N ALA A 519 -8.32 10.05 -15.61
CA ALA A 519 -7.04 9.80 -14.95
C ALA A 519 -5.97 10.84 -15.34
N ALA A 520 -6.11 11.47 -16.50
CA ALA A 520 -5.14 12.43 -17.04
C ALA A 520 -4.84 13.57 -16.05
N THR A 521 -3.64 13.54 -15.48
CA THR A 521 -3.20 14.42 -14.40
C THR A 521 -2.08 15.33 -14.90
N LEU A 522 -2.17 16.64 -14.64
CA LEU A 522 -1.06 17.57 -14.84
C LEU A 522 -0.15 17.53 -13.60
N ILE A 523 1.12 17.17 -13.79
CA ILE A 523 2.11 17.02 -12.70
C ILE A 523 2.94 18.29 -12.54
N SER A 524 3.29 18.95 -13.66
CA SER A 524 4.02 20.22 -13.66
C SER A 524 3.85 20.93 -15.01
N PRO A 525 3.74 22.27 -15.09
CA PRO A 525 3.55 23.20 -13.96
C PRO A 525 2.17 23.02 -13.31
N ASP A 526 1.80 23.90 -12.39
CA ASP A 526 0.41 24.01 -11.94
C ASP A 526 -0.51 24.47 -13.09
N PHE A 527 -1.83 24.33 -12.90
CA PHE A 527 -2.81 24.65 -13.94
C PHE A 527 -2.75 26.12 -14.38
N GLN A 528 -2.48 27.05 -13.44
CA GLN A 528 -2.35 28.48 -13.72
C GLN A 528 -1.08 28.79 -14.52
N GLY A 529 0.04 28.11 -14.24
CA GLY A 529 1.29 28.23 -14.97
C GLY A 529 1.28 27.60 -16.36
N LEU A 530 0.41 26.60 -16.61
CA LEU A 530 0.37 25.89 -17.89
C LEU A 530 0.07 26.82 -19.08
N ASP A 531 -0.89 27.73 -18.97
CA ASP A 531 -1.20 28.67 -20.06
C ASP A 531 -0.12 29.76 -20.25
N VAL A 532 0.70 30.03 -19.22
CA VAL A 532 1.85 30.94 -19.30
C VAL A 532 3.02 30.28 -20.05
N VAL A 533 3.26 29.01 -19.76
CA VAL A 533 4.41 28.24 -20.28
C VAL A 533 4.09 27.56 -21.62
N LEU A 534 2.82 27.20 -21.86
CA LEU A 534 2.32 26.50 -23.04
C LEU A 534 0.99 27.13 -23.56
N PRO A 535 1.02 28.37 -24.07
CA PRO A 535 -0.19 29.10 -24.45
C PRO A 535 -0.96 28.48 -25.63
N ALA A 536 -0.26 27.84 -26.57
CA ALA A 536 -0.83 27.30 -27.80
C ALA A 536 -0.38 25.85 -28.07
N PRO A 537 -1.21 25.02 -28.75
CA PRO A 537 -0.82 23.70 -29.23
C PRO A 537 0.20 23.78 -30.38
N PRO A 538 0.78 22.64 -30.82
CA PRO A 538 1.68 22.60 -31.97
C PRO A 538 1.01 23.14 -33.24
N SER A 539 1.76 23.91 -34.02
CA SER A 539 1.28 24.42 -35.32
C SER A 539 1.71 23.49 -36.47
N LEU A 540 0.99 23.57 -37.59
CA LEU A 540 1.22 22.72 -38.78
C LEU A 540 2.64 22.86 -39.39
N GLU A 541 3.29 24.01 -39.20
CA GLU A 541 4.67 24.27 -39.70
C GLU A 541 5.77 23.88 -38.68
N GLU A 542 5.44 23.52 -37.44
CA GLU A 542 6.43 23.13 -36.42
C GLU A 542 6.78 21.64 -36.51
N HIS A 543 8.04 21.31 -36.26
CA HIS A 543 8.56 19.94 -36.23
C HIS A 543 8.46 19.35 -34.82
N LEU A 544 7.89 18.14 -34.73
CA LEU A 544 7.72 17.40 -33.48
C LEU A 544 8.63 16.17 -33.49
N LEU A 545 9.52 16.06 -32.50
CA LEU A 545 10.32 14.87 -32.26
C LEU A 545 9.76 14.08 -31.08
N PHE A 546 9.51 12.79 -31.30
CA PHE A 546 8.99 11.85 -30.30
C PHE A 546 10.11 10.94 -29.83
N ILE A 547 10.25 10.78 -28.50
CA ILE A 547 11.15 9.82 -27.87
C ILE A 547 10.32 8.85 -27.05
N THR A 548 10.18 7.61 -27.52
CA THR A 548 9.29 6.61 -26.92
C THR A 548 10.08 5.50 -26.23
N ASP A 549 9.71 5.18 -24.99
CA ASP A 549 10.20 3.99 -24.30
C ASP A 549 9.48 2.74 -24.84
N THR A 550 10.13 2.09 -25.80
CA THR A 550 9.60 0.90 -26.47
C THR A 550 9.93 -0.36 -25.65
N GLN A 551 9.01 -0.81 -24.80
CA GLN A 551 9.10 -2.12 -24.17
C GLN A 551 8.59 -3.20 -25.14
N THR A 552 9.32 -4.31 -25.29
CA THR A 552 8.87 -5.47 -26.09
C THR A 552 8.32 -6.56 -25.20
N ALA A 553 7.12 -7.03 -25.50
CA ALA A 553 6.46 -8.14 -24.83
C ALA A 553 6.27 -9.34 -25.78
N VAL A 554 6.01 -10.51 -25.20
CA VAL A 554 5.81 -11.77 -25.93
C VAL A 554 4.74 -12.58 -25.21
N GLN A 555 3.69 -13.00 -25.93
CA GLN A 555 2.57 -13.75 -25.34
C GLN A 555 2.84 -15.27 -25.21
N CYS A 556 3.79 -15.80 -25.99
CA CYS A 556 4.21 -17.20 -25.95
C CYS A 556 5.56 -17.38 -26.66
N SER A 557 6.30 -18.45 -26.39
CA SER A 557 7.63 -18.73 -26.94
C SER A 557 7.69 -18.72 -28.48
N GLN A 558 6.58 -19.03 -29.14
CA GLN A 558 6.43 -19.04 -30.61
C GLN A 558 5.70 -17.79 -31.17
N CYS A 559 5.22 -16.90 -30.29
CA CYS A 559 4.44 -15.73 -30.68
C CYS A 559 5.36 -14.63 -31.26
N PRO A 560 4.85 -13.78 -32.17
CA PRO A 560 5.59 -12.60 -32.59
C PRO A 560 5.84 -11.67 -31.38
N LYS A 561 7.00 -10.99 -31.39
CA LYS A 561 7.25 -9.90 -30.45
C LYS A 561 6.30 -8.75 -30.76
N GLN A 562 5.69 -8.19 -29.73
CA GLN A 562 4.80 -7.03 -29.81
C GLN A 562 5.37 -5.89 -28.96
N ALA A 563 5.26 -4.66 -29.45
CA ALA A 563 5.58 -3.49 -28.64
C ALA A 563 4.44 -3.25 -27.65
N ALA A 564 4.76 -3.06 -26.38
CA ALA A 564 3.79 -2.68 -25.35
C ALA A 564 3.29 -1.24 -25.59
N LEU A 565 4.24 -0.34 -25.91
CA LEU A 565 3.98 0.95 -26.54
C LEU A 565 4.85 1.02 -27.81
N ASP A 566 4.21 1.16 -28.98
CA ASP A 566 4.93 1.28 -30.25
C ASP A 566 5.61 2.65 -30.39
N ILE A 567 6.77 2.67 -31.05
CA ILE A 567 7.56 3.89 -31.30
C ILE A 567 6.74 4.99 -32.00
N ASN A 568 5.81 4.59 -32.87
CA ASN A 568 4.94 5.47 -33.65
C ASN A 568 3.54 5.64 -33.04
N ALA A 569 3.22 5.02 -31.91
CA ALA A 569 1.85 5.01 -31.37
C ALA A 569 1.25 6.41 -31.21
N LEU A 570 2.01 7.35 -30.62
CA LEU A 570 1.58 8.73 -30.44
C LEU A 570 1.58 9.55 -31.75
N PRO A 571 2.64 9.50 -32.61
CA PRO A 571 2.59 10.04 -33.97
C PRO A 571 1.39 9.58 -34.81
N GLU A 572 1.07 8.29 -34.81
CA GLU A 572 -0.07 7.72 -35.55
C GLU A 572 -1.41 8.16 -34.96
N ALA A 573 -1.54 8.26 -33.63
CA ALA A 573 -2.70 8.86 -32.99
C ALA A 573 -2.88 10.33 -33.41
N ILE A 574 -1.80 11.12 -33.44
CA ILE A 574 -1.81 12.51 -33.89
C ILE A 574 -2.21 12.63 -35.36
N LEU A 575 -1.65 11.80 -36.25
CA LEU A 575 -2.01 11.82 -37.68
C LEU A 575 -3.47 11.37 -37.90
N ARG A 576 -3.97 10.43 -37.11
CA ARG A 576 -5.36 9.96 -37.16
C ARG A 576 -6.37 11.02 -36.68
N LEU A 577 -6.03 11.81 -35.67
CA LEU A 577 -6.92 12.82 -35.07
C LEU A 577 -6.78 14.21 -35.71
N TYR A 578 -5.56 14.61 -36.06
CA TYR A 578 -5.18 15.98 -36.46
C TYR A 578 -4.50 16.07 -37.83
N GLY A 579 -4.25 14.94 -38.49
CA GLY A 579 -3.63 14.90 -39.82
C GLY A 579 -4.54 15.38 -40.96
N LEU A 580 -4.02 15.26 -42.18
CA LEU A 580 -4.69 15.69 -43.41
C LEU A 580 -6.01 14.94 -43.64
N GLY A 581 -7.11 15.69 -43.77
CA GLY A 581 -8.46 15.15 -43.93
C GLY A 581 -9.22 14.89 -42.63
N ALA A 582 -8.60 15.19 -41.47
CA ALA A 582 -9.26 15.22 -40.17
C ALA A 582 -9.27 16.66 -39.62
N GLY A 583 -8.19 17.06 -38.94
CA GLY A 583 -8.03 18.39 -38.36
C GLY A 583 -7.19 19.37 -39.20
N ASP A 584 -6.42 18.88 -40.17
CA ASP A 584 -5.45 19.66 -40.96
C ASP A 584 -4.49 20.51 -40.07
N GLN A 585 -4.04 19.92 -38.96
CA GLN A 585 -3.17 20.53 -37.93
C GLN A 585 -1.80 19.82 -37.78
N ALA A 586 -1.64 18.62 -38.34
CA ALA A 586 -0.40 17.84 -38.34
C ALA A 586 -0.03 17.36 -39.75
N LEU A 587 1.27 17.30 -40.04
CA LEU A 587 1.83 16.75 -41.28
C LEU A 587 2.83 15.64 -40.95
N GLU A 588 2.72 14.49 -41.63
CA GLU A 588 3.60 13.33 -41.45
C GLU A 588 5.09 13.69 -41.64
N GLU A 589 5.40 14.57 -42.61
CA GLU A 589 6.77 15.06 -42.87
C GLU A 589 7.38 15.90 -41.73
N ASN A 590 6.55 16.38 -40.79
CA ASN A 590 6.99 17.16 -39.64
C ASN A 590 7.09 16.34 -38.33
N LEU A 591 6.76 15.04 -38.36
CA LEU A 591 6.86 14.15 -37.20
C LEU A 591 8.09 13.23 -37.34
N ALA A 592 8.90 13.12 -36.29
CA ALA A 592 10.05 12.21 -36.25
C ALA A 592 10.03 11.34 -34.98
N SER A 593 10.05 10.01 -35.14
CA SER A 593 9.96 9.05 -34.04
C SER A 593 11.30 8.38 -33.74
N TYR A 594 11.67 8.32 -32.46
CA TYR A 594 12.88 7.65 -31.98
C TYR A 594 12.62 6.89 -30.68
N SER A 595 13.45 5.90 -30.37
CA SER A 595 13.35 5.10 -29.15
C SER A 595 14.33 5.56 -28.06
N PHE A 596 14.10 5.16 -26.81
CA PHE A 596 15.10 5.31 -25.74
C PHE A 596 16.42 4.57 -26.04
N ASN A 597 16.42 3.54 -26.89
CA ASN A 597 17.64 2.87 -27.32
C ASN A 597 18.49 3.78 -28.24
N ASP A 598 17.84 4.58 -29.10
CA ASP A 598 18.53 5.59 -29.93
C ASP A 598 19.13 6.70 -29.05
N LEU A 599 18.39 7.11 -28.01
CA LEU A 599 18.84 8.07 -27.01
C LEU A 599 20.07 7.58 -26.23
N ALA A 600 20.06 6.30 -25.83
CA ALA A 600 21.18 5.66 -25.14
C ALA A 600 22.42 5.56 -26.03
N ALA A 601 22.27 5.23 -27.32
CA ALA A 601 23.37 5.12 -28.27
C ALA A 601 24.15 6.44 -28.42
N ILE A 602 23.45 7.58 -28.40
CA ILE A 602 24.06 8.92 -28.49
C ILE A 602 24.76 9.29 -27.19
N SER A 603 24.12 8.99 -26.04
CA SER A 603 24.69 9.23 -24.71
C SER A 603 25.97 8.40 -24.45
N ALA A 604 26.12 7.26 -25.15
CA ALA A 604 27.34 6.46 -25.18
C ALA A 604 28.43 6.98 -26.16
N GLY A 605 28.22 8.11 -26.82
CA GLY A 605 29.14 8.70 -27.80
C GLY A 605 29.03 8.11 -29.23
N GLY A 606 27.92 7.45 -29.56
CA GLY A 606 27.62 6.99 -30.92
C GLY A 606 27.08 8.12 -31.80
N GLU A 607 27.60 8.24 -33.03
CA GLU A 607 27.13 9.24 -34.01
C GLU A 607 25.80 8.81 -34.67
N SER A 608 24.66 9.18 -34.08
CA SER A 608 23.37 9.20 -34.78
C SER A 608 23.12 10.58 -35.39
N LEU A 609 23.80 10.85 -36.51
CA LEU A 609 23.70 12.14 -37.23
C LEU A 609 22.26 12.52 -37.60
N PHE A 610 21.38 11.53 -37.80
CA PHE A 610 19.97 11.77 -38.11
C PHE A 610 19.17 12.23 -36.89
N PHE A 611 19.37 11.60 -35.72
CA PHE A 611 18.70 12.02 -34.49
C PHE A 611 19.12 13.42 -34.07
N GLU A 612 20.43 13.72 -34.07
CA GLU A 612 20.90 15.06 -33.69
C GLU A 612 20.40 16.13 -34.68
N ALA A 613 20.33 15.82 -35.97
CA ALA A 613 19.74 16.71 -36.97
C ALA A 613 18.24 16.94 -36.70
N ALA A 614 17.45 15.88 -36.49
CA ALA A 614 16.03 15.96 -36.20
C ALA A 614 15.76 16.74 -34.89
N LEU A 615 16.50 16.43 -33.81
CA LEU A 615 16.39 17.12 -32.53
C LEU A 615 16.82 18.59 -32.64
N SER A 616 17.82 18.91 -33.47
CA SER A 616 18.19 20.32 -33.71
C SER A 616 17.06 21.11 -34.39
N GLN A 617 16.34 20.47 -35.33
CA GLN A 617 15.24 21.07 -36.11
C GLN A 617 13.94 21.18 -35.31
N ALA A 618 13.61 20.18 -34.47
CA ALA A 618 12.32 20.11 -33.77
C ALA A 618 12.07 21.27 -32.79
N GLU A 619 10.97 21.99 -32.92
CA GLU A 619 10.50 22.95 -31.91
C GLU A 619 9.92 22.26 -30.67
N TRP A 620 9.35 21.06 -30.85
CA TRP A 620 8.77 20.24 -29.80
C TRP A 620 9.52 18.93 -29.59
N VAL A 621 9.72 18.55 -28.33
CA VAL A 621 10.25 17.25 -27.94
C VAL A 621 9.23 16.58 -27.01
N VAL A 622 8.59 15.51 -27.49
CA VAL A 622 7.56 14.78 -26.77
C VAL A 622 8.13 13.44 -26.32
N ILE A 623 8.17 13.22 -25.01
CA ILE A 623 8.78 12.05 -24.39
C ILE A 623 7.67 11.16 -23.84
N SER A 624 7.64 9.89 -24.26
CA SER A 624 6.65 8.89 -23.83
C SER A 624 7.35 7.85 -22.96
N LEU A 625 7.15 7.90 -21.65
CA LEU A 625 7.73 6.98 -20.68
C LEU A 625 6.74 5.86 -20.36
N ALA A 626 7.07 4.60 -20.67
CA ALA A 626 6.17 3.46 -20.52
C ALA A 626 6.60 2.46 -19.43
N GLY A 627 7.88 2.46 -19.03
CA GLY A 627 8.45 1.57 -18.04
C GLY A 627 9.62 2.17 -17.27
N VAL A 628 10.02 1.45 -16.23
CA VAL A 628 11.03 1.89 -15.25
C VAL A 628 11.98 0.78 -14.85
N ASN A 629 12.41 0.01 -15.85
CA ASN A 629 13.59 -0.84 -15.71
C ASN A 629 14.81 0.05 -15.40
N GLU A 630 15.74 -0.42 -14.55
CA GLU A 630 16.82 0.38 -13.94
C GLU A 630 17.59 1.30 -14.92
N GLY A 631 17.72 0.90 -16.19
CA GLY A 631 18.37 1.69 -17.24
C GLY A 631 17.57 2.86 -17.82
N GLN A 632 16.23 2.79 -17.96
CA GLN A 632 15.48 3.78 -18.77
C GLN A 632 15.46 5.17 -18.14
N ILE A 633 15.17 5.25 -16.84
CA ILE A 633 15.23 6.51 -16.09
C ILE A 633 16.66 7.07 -16.06
N GLN A 634 17.67 6.20 -16.00
CA GLN A 634 19.07 6.63 -16.04
C GLN A 634 19.46 7.23 -17.41
N ILE A 635 19.03 6.62 -18.52
CA ILE A 635 19.23 7.16 -19.89
C ILE A 635 18.58 8.55 -20.01
N LEU A 636 17.34 8.70 -19.54
CA LEU A 636 16.61 9.96 -19.57
C LEU A 636 17.29 11.05 -18.73
N ARG A 637 17.72 10.71 -17.50
CA ARG A 637 18.51 11.60 -16.62
C ARG A 637 19.85 12.01 -17.24
N GLN A 638 20.54 11.06 -17.87
CA GLN A 638 21.80 11.33 -18.55
C GLN A 638 21.58 12.33 -19.70
N PHE A 639 20.60 12.09 -20.57
CA PHE A 639 20.22 13.03 -21.64
C PHE A 639 19.93 14.44 -21.11
N PHE A 640 19.12 14.54 -20.05
CA PHE A 640 18.77 15.79 -19.38
C PHE A 640 19.92 16.50 -18.65
N SER A 641 21.03 15.82 -18.36
CA SER A 641 22.22 16.42 -17.76
C SER A 641 23.29 16.78 -18.79
N GLU A 642 23.47 15.95 -19.82
CA GLU A 642 24.57 16.07 -20.78
C GLU A 642 24.18 16.86 -22.04
N ARG A 643 22.92 16.78 -22.52
CA ARG A 643 22.46 17.37 -23.78
C ARG A 643 21.49 18.55 -23.63
N GLN A 644 21.68 19.33 -22.56
CA GLN A 644 20.91 20.57 -22.33
C GLN A 644 21.11 21.61 -23.43
N ASP A 645 22.20 21.54 -24.20
CA ASP A 645 22.41 22.35 -25.40
C ASP A 645 21.34 22.11 -26.47
N LEU A 646 20.91 20.86 -26.64
CA LEU A 646 19.90 20.47 -27.61
C LEU A 646 18.46 20.72 -27.17
N LEU A 647 18.18 20.86 -25.87
CA LEU A 647 16.83 21.10 -25.34
C LEU A 647 16.48 22.58 -25.13
N ARG A 648 17.46 23.48 -25.20
CA ARG A 648 17.25 24.93 -25.00
C ARG A 648 16.28 25.51 -26.02
N ASN A 649 15.35 26.32 -25.52
CA ASN A 649 14.30 27.02 -26.29
C ASN A 649 13.31 26.10 -27.03
N LYS A 650 13.26 24.80 -26.70
CA LYS A 650 12.27 23.84 -27.23
C LYS A 650 11.15 23.61 -26.21
N ARG A 651 9.98 23.20 -26.69
CA ARG A 651 8.85 22.79 -25.85
C ARG A 651 9.01 21.31 -25.51
N VAL A 652 9.41 20.99 -24.29
CA VAL A 652 9.68 19.62 -23.83
C VAL A 652 8.48 19.13 -23.03
N ILE A 653 7.73 18.18 -23.60
CA ILE A 653 6.54 17.60 -22.98
C ILE A 653 6.86 16.15 -22.60
N LEU A 654 6.56 15.73 -21.37
CA LEU A 654 6.61 14.31 -21.01
C LEU A 654 5.22 13.77 -20.64
N PHE A 655 4.89 12.61 -21.21
CA PHE A 655 3.76 11.77 -20.83
C PHE A 655 4.29 10.52 -20.13
N SER A 656 3.97 10.35 -18.83
CA SER A 656 4.25 9.11 -18.12
C SER A 656 3.04 8.18 -18.21
N PHE A 657 3.18 7.13 -19.00
CA PHE A 657 2.24 6.00 -19.09
C PHE A 657 2.52 4.93 -18.01
N THR A 658 3.22 5.32 -16.94
CA THR A 658 3.52 4.56 -15.73
C THR A 658 3.44 5.49 -14.51
N ALA A 659 3.81 5.03 -13.32
CA ALA A 659 3.79 5.84 -12.10
C ALA A 659 4.58 7.17 -12.24
N PRO A 660 4.14 8.29 -11.64
CA PRO A 660 4.64 9.62 -11.97
C PRO A 660 5.85 10.10 -11.13
N TYR A 661 6.31 9.32 -10.15
CA TYR A 661 7.25 9.77 -9.11
C TYR A 661 8.73 9.46 -9.36
N TYR A 662 9.10 8.96 -10.54
CA TYR A 662 10.49 8.56 -10.83
C TYR A 662 11.46 9.71 -11.14
N LEU A 663 10.94 10.90 -11.46
CA LEU A 663 11.74 12.09 -11.79
C LEU A 663 11.85 13.03 -10.58
N ASP A 664 13.03 13.61 -10.38
CA ASP A 664 13.26 14.59 -9.32
C ASP A 664 12.99 16.04 -9.79
N ALA A 665 12.98 17.00 -8.87
CA ALA A 665 12.75 18.41 -9.18
C ALA A 665 13.76 18.99 -10.20
N THR A 666 14.99 18.49 -10.23
CA THR A 666 16.02 18.89 -11.20
C THR A 666 15.70 18.35 -12.58
N ASP A 667 15.15 17.15 -12.69
CA ASP A 667 14.68 16.59 -13.97
C ASP A 667 13.43 17.30 -14.48
N ILE A 668 12.43 17.49 -13.61
CA ILE A 668 11.15 18.14 -13.95
C ILE A 668 11.36 19.61 -14.37
N SER A 669 12.27 20.34 -13.72
CA SER A 669 12.57 21.75 -14.09
C SER A 669 13.18 21.95 -15.49
N LYS A 670 13.53 20.88 -16.20
CA LYS A 670 14.02 20.93 -17.59
C LYS A 670 12.88 20.76 -18.62
N MET A 671 11.64 20.55 -18.16
CA MET A 671 10.47 20.34 -18.99
C MET A 671 9.60 21.59 -19.08
N THR A 672 8.81 21.65 -20.14
CA THR A 672 7.74 22.64 -20.37
C THR A 672 6.43 22.19 -19.72
N ALA A 673 6.10 20.90 -19.82
CA ALA A 673 5.02 20.28 -19.07
C ALA A 673 5.26 18.77 -18.85
N TYR A 674 4.71 18.24 -17.76
CA TYR A 674 4.76 16.84 -17.37
C TYR A 674 3.35 16.36 -17.00
N TYR A 675 2.89 15.28 -17.64
CA TYR A 675 1.58 14.67 -17.45
C TYR A 675 1.70 13.22 -16.96
N GLY A 676 0.84 12.85 -16.01
CA GLY A 676 0.60 11.47 -15.57
C GLY A 676 -0.60 10.88 -16.32
N LEU A 677 -0.35 9.78 -17.03
CA LEU A 677 -1.36 8.97 -17.72
C LEU A 677 -1.44 7.52 -17.20
N TYR A 678 -0.41 7.03 -16.51
CA TYR A 678 -0.41 5.80 -15.69
C TYR A 678 -0.59 4.46 -16.42
N SER A 679 -1.10 4.45 -17.65
CA SER A 679 -1.30 3.26 -18.49
C SER A 679 -0.99 3.57 -19.95
N TYR A 680 -0.32 2.64 -20.66
CA TYR A 680 0.02 2.78 -22.08
C TYR A 680 -1.02 2.15 -23.03
N ALA A 681 -2.20 1.76 -22.54
CA ALA A 681 -3.26 1.22 -23.39
C ALA A 681 -3.68 2.25 -24.48
N PRO A 682 -4.11 1.83 -25.69
CA PRO A 682 -4.33 2.75 -26.82
C PRO A 682 -5.21 3.98 -26.54
N PRO A 683 -6.29 3.91 -25.73
CA PRO A 683 -7.08 5.09 -25.37
C PRO A 683 -6.29 6.18 -24.61
N PHE A 684 -5.26 5.80 -23.85
CA PHE A 684 -4.39 6.75 -23.15
C PHE A 684 -3.44 7.47 -24.11
N VAL A 685 -3.00 6.80 -25.17
CA VAL A 685 -2.20 7.42 -26.24
C VAL A 685 -3.04 8.46 -27.01
N ASP A 686 -4.33 8.16 -27.23
CA ASP A 686 -5.27 9.13 -27.81
C ASP A 686 -5.52 10.33 -26.88
N VAL A 687 -5.62 10.11 -25.57
CA VAL A 687 -5.71 11.21 -24.59
C VAL A 687 -4.43 12.03 -24.56
N ALA A 688 -3.24 11.41 -24.66
CA ALA A 688 -1.96 12.13 -24.78
C ALA A 688 -1.92 13.06 -26.00
N ALA A 689 -2.37 12.58 -27.16
CA ALA A 689 -2.48 13.38 -28.38
C ALA A 689 -3.44 14.57 -28.18
N ARG A 690 -4.59 14.34 -27.54
CA ARG A 690 -5.61 15.37 -27.26
C ARG A 690 -5.18 16.41 -26.22
N LEU A 691 -4.36 16.03 -25.24
CA LEU A 691 -3.73 16.95 -24.29
C LEU A 691 -2.67 17.80 -24.99
N LEU A 692 -1.82 17.20 -25.83
CA LEU A 692 -0.79 17.91 -26.59
C LEU A 692 -1.39 18.99 -27.50
N TYR A 693 -2.52 18.69 -28.16
CA TYR A 693 -3.26 19.64 -29.00
C TYR A 693 -4.26 20.54 -28.23
N LYS A 694 -4.27 20.47 -26.88
CA LYS A 694 -5.15 21.23 -25.98
C LYS A 694 -6.65 21.10 -26.32
N GLU A 695 -7.08 19.97 -26.89
CA GLU A 695 -8.51 19.63 -27.06
C GLU A 695 -9.11 19.14 -25.73
N LEU A 696 -8.29 18.49 -24.90
CA LEU A 696 -8.67 18.08 -23.55
C LEU A 696 -7.93 18.89 -22.49
N THR A 697 -8.61 19.10 -21.37
CA THR A 697 -8.07 19.63 -20.12
C THR A 697 -7.87 18.46 -19.16
N PRO A 698 -6.70 18.28 -18.53
CA PRO A 698 -6.50 17.25 -17.51
C PRO A 698 -7.37 17.56 -16.29
N VAL A 699 -8.03 16.54 -15.74
CA VAL A 699 -8.93 16.64 -14.57
C VAL A 699 -8.60 15.65 -13.46
N GLY A 700 -7.67 14.72 -13.71
CA GLY A 700 -7.21 13.77 -12.69
C GLY A 700 -6.26 14.45 -11.71
N ALA A 701 -6.15 13.86 -10.52
CA ALA A 701 -5.17 14.20 -9.51
C ALA A 701 -4.34 12.96 -9.15
N SER A 702 -3.07 13.15 -8.75
CA SER A 702 -2.19 12.02 -8.48
C SER A 702 -2.67 11.23 -7.25
N PRO A 703 -2.93 9.91 -7.36
CA PRO A 703 -3.37 9.07 -6.25
C PRO A 703 -2.20 8.65 -5.32
N VAL A 704 -1.01 9.22 -5.52
CA VAL A 704 0.24 8.98 -4.81
C VAL A 704 1.06 10.27 -4.66
N SER A 705 1.85 10.38 -3.59
CA SER A 705 2.76 11.52 -3.37
C SER A 705 3.84 11.62 -4.46
N ILE A 706 4.24 12.84 -4.83
CA ILE A 706 5.27 13.12 -5.83
C ILE A 706 6.29 14.11 -5.25
N SER A 707 7.34 13.56 -4.65
CA SER A 707 8.42 14.33 -4.01
C SER A 707 9.15 15.28 -4.98
N GLY A 708 9.17 14.96 -6.28
CA GLY A 708 9.77 15.81 -7.32
C GLY A 708 9.10 17.18 -7.52
N ILE A 709 7.84 17.34 -7.08
CA ILE A 709 7.10 18.62 -7.11
C ILE A 709 6.63 19.08 -5.71
N GLY A 710 6.88 18.29 -4.66
CA GLY A 710 6.38 18.55 -3.32
C GLY A 710 4.88 18.25 -3.12
N TYR A 711 4.28 17.45 -4.00
CA TYR A 711 2.90 17.00 -3.84
C TYR A 711 2.85 15.86 -2.82
N ASP A 712 2.06 16.04 -1.77
CA ASP A 712 1.87 15.09 -0.69
C ASP A 712 0.40 14.66 -0.60
N LEU A 713 0.15 13.35 -0.67
CA LEU A 713 -1.19 12.79 -0.76
C LEU A 713 -1.98 12.95 0.55
N ASP A 714 -1.31 12.83 1.69
CA ASP A 714 -1.95 12.98 3.01
C ASP A 714 -2.42 14.42 3.23
N THR A 715 -1.67 15.40 2.74
CA THR A 715 -2.11 16.80 2.67
C THR A 715 -3.21 16.99 1.61
N ALA A 716 -3.05 16.43 0.42
CA ALA A 716 -4.00 16.63 -0.68
C ALA A 716 -5.39 16.02 -0.44
N THR A 717 -5.50 15.02 0.43
CA THR A 717 -6.77 14.35 0.82
C THR A 717 -7.41 14.90 2.10
N GLN A 718 -6.83 15.94 2.71
CA GLN A 718 -7.45 16.69 3.82
C GLN A 718 -8.52 17.68 3.32
N PRO A 719 -9.44 18.14 4.18
CA PRO A 719 -10.44 19.16 3.82
C PRO A 719 -9.82 20.45 3.26
N ASP A 720 -10.32 20.91 2.12
CA ASP A 720 -9.87 22.15 1.47
C ASP A 720 -10.07 23.37 2.40
N PRO A 721 -8.99 24.10 2.78
CA PRO A 721 -9.07 25.25 3.69
C PRO A 721 -9.91 26.41 3.13
N ASP A 722 -10.00 26.53 1.80
CA ASP A 722 -10.76 27.59 1.12
C ASP A 722 -12.25 27.20 0.91
N GLN A 723 -12.65 25.96 1.24
CA GLN A 723 -14.03 25.50 1.07
C GLN A 723 -14.99 26.17 2.06
N LEU A 724 -16.09 26.74 1.55
CA LEU A 724 -17.24 27.10 2.36
C LEU A 724 -18.00 25.84 2.85
N LEU A 725 -17.83 25.50 4.12
CA LEU A 725 -18.57 24.44 4.79
C LEU A 725 -20.03 24.88 5.03
N THR A 726 -20.95 24.31 4.25
CA THR A 726 -22.41 24.57 4.36
C THR A 726 -23.06 23.78 5.48
N LEU A 727 -24.11 24.34 6.09
CA LEU A 727 -24.82 23.71 7.23
C LEU A 727 -26.33 23.57 6.98
N ASN A 728 -26.83 22.34 7.15
CA ASN A 728 -28.21 21.97 6.88
C ASN A 728 -28.86 21.28 8.10
N LEU A 729 -30.15 21.51 8.31
CA LEU A 729 -30.93 20.73 9.28
C LEU A 729 -31.09 19.29 8.78
N ALA A 730 -30.72 18.32 9.61
CA ALA A 730 -30.97 16.90 9.35
C ALA A 730 -32.40 16.55 9.82
N LEU A 731 -33.39 16.99 9.05
CA LEU A 731 -34.80 16.67 9.31
C LEU A 731 -35.02 15.15 9.39
N PRO A 732 -35.79 14.64 10.36
CA PRO A 732 -36.13 13.22 10.39
C PRO A 732 -37.10 12.89 9.26
N LEU A 733 -36.76 11.85 8.47
CA LEU A 733 -37.44 11.30 7.28
C LEU A 733 -36.97 11.82 5.91
N GLU A 734 -35.76 11.42 5.51
CA GLU A 734 -35.43 11.09 4.11
C GLU A 734 -34.69 9.74 4.09
N PRO A 735 -35.20 8.70 3.40
CA PRO A 735 -34.48 7.43 3.21
C PRO A 735 -33.37 7.57 2.14
N PRO A 736 -32.39 6.64 2.08
CA PRO A 736 -31.26 6.73 1.16
C PRO A 736 -31.69 6.71 -0.33
N PRO A 737 -30.85 7.25 -1.25
CA PRO A 737 -31.22 7.46 -2.65
C PRO A 737 -31.35 6.11 -3.39
N GLY A 738 -32.59 5.71 -3.70
CA GLY A 738 -32.85 4.40 -4.29
C GLY A 738 -34.28 4.15 -4.76
N SER A 739 -34.83 5.01 -5.63
CA SER A 739 -35.90 4.68 -6.60
C SER A 739 -36.29 5.90 -7.44
N GLU A 740 -36.66 5.69 -8.70
CA GLU A 740 -37.01 6.74 -9.66
C GLU A 740 -38.41 7.36 -9.45
N GLU A 741 -38.61 8.55 -10.05
CA GLU A 741 -39.87 9.25 -10.37
C GLU A 741 -40.83 9.62 -9.21
N THR A 742 -41.17 10.90 -9.02
CA THR A 742 -42.03 11.64 -9.97
C THR A 742 -42.03 13.15 -9.67
N SER A 743 -42.24 13.97 -10.70
CA SER A 743 -42.32 15.42 -10.55
C SER A 743 -43.67 15.86 -9.97
N ALA A 744 -43.67 16.24 -8.69
CA ALA A 744 -44.75 16.98 -8.04
C ALA A 744 -44.22 18.35 -7.58
N THR A 745 -45.00 19.40 -7.80
CA THR A 745 -44.67 20.76 -7.33
C THR A 745 -44.51 20.75 -5.81
N PRO A 746 -43.41 21.29 -5.24
CA PRO A 746 -43.22 21.27 -3.79
C PRO A 746 -44.29 22.11 -3.09
N GLU A 747 -45.00 21.52 -2.13
CA GLU A 747 -45.71 22.29 -1.12
C GLU A 747 -44.69 23.10 -0.29
N PRO A 748 -45.04 24.30 0.19
CA PRO A 748 -44.10 25.14 0.94
C PRO A 748 -43.68 24.45 2.24
N THR A 749 -42.39 24.13 2.36
CA THR A 749 -41.77 23.50 3.53
C THR A 749 -42.16 24.25 4.80
N SER A 750 -42.87 23.58 5.71
CA SER A 750 -43.20 24.14 7.02
C SER A 750 -41.93 24.37 7.81
N ILE A 751 -41.68 25.61 8.24
CA ILE A 751 -40.54 25.96 9.08
C ILE A 751 -40.63 25.13 10.39
N PRO A 752 -39.63 24.28 10.70
CA PRO A 752 -39.66 23.48 11.91
C PRO A 752 -39.54 24.39 13.14
N MET A 753 -40.50 24.27 14.06
CA MET A 753 -40.50 24.96 15.34
C MET A 753 -39.85 24.06 16.39
N PHE A 754 -38.84 24.58 17.08
CA PHE A 754 -38.10 23.88 18.13
C PHE A 754 -38.37 24.50 19.52
N GLN A 755 -38.29 23.67 20.57
CA GLN A 755 -38.47 24.05 21.97
C GLN A 755 -37.22 23.72 22.80
N VAL A 756 -37.12 24.33 23.98
CA VAL A 756 -36.07 24.01 24.96
C VAL A 756 -36.24 22.57 25.43
N GLY A 757 -35.18 21.78 25.30
CA GLY A 757 -35.18 20.33 25.55
C GLY A 757 -35.29 19.47 24.29
N ASP A 758 -35.56 20.05 23.12
CA ASP A 758 -35.51 19.33 21.85
C ASP A 758 -34.06 19.03 21.41
N THR A 759 -33.90 17.96 20.64
CA THR A 759 -32.65 17.64 19.95
C THR A 759 -32.66 18.22 18.54
N LEU A 760 -31.71 19.10 18.24
CA LEU A 760 -31.48 19.65 16.91
C LEU A 760 -30.41 18.84 16.17
N ALA A 761 -30.83 18.06 15.19
CA ALA A 761 -29.92 17.35 14.30
C ALA A 761 -29.45 18.26 13.15
N VAL A 762 -28.13 18.37 12.97
CA VAL A 762 -27.48 19.21 11.95
C VAL A 762 -26.48 18.35 11.17
N ARG A 763 -26.37 18.59 9.86
CA ARG A 763 -25.35 17.98 8.98
C ARG A 763 -24.60 19.03 8.19
N THR A 764 -23.38 18.73 7.79
CA THR A 764 -22.67 19.50 6.76
C THR A 764 -23.28 19.26 5.37
N GLY A 765 -22.89 20.08 4.39
CA GLY A 765 -22.82 19.61 3.00
C GLY A 765 -21.68 18.59 2.80
N ALA A 766 -21.40 18.25 1.54
CA ALA A 766 -20.24 17.46 1.19
C ALA A 766 -18.95 18.26 1.46
N ILE A 767 -18.05 17.71 2.27
CA ILE A 767 -16.72 18.26 2.52
C ILE A 767 -15.79 17.72 1.44
N LEU A 768 -15.04 18.61 0.81
CA LEU A 768 -14.14 18.30 -0.30
C LEU A 768 -12.67 18.42 0.12
N ASP A 769 -11.81 17.66 -0.56
CA ASP A 769 -10.37 17.71 -0.41
C ASP A 769 -9.72 18.80 -1.29
N HIS A 770 -8.40 19.00 -1.17
CA HIS A 770 -7.66 20.01 -1.94
C HIS A 770 -7.72 19.79 -3.47
N ASN A 771 -8.11 18.60 -3.92
CA ASN A 771 -8.30 18.26 -5.34
C ASN A 771 -9.78 18.38 -5.78
N GLY A 772 -10.71 18.67 -4.86
CA GLY A 772 -12.15 18.76 -5.12
C GLY A 772 -12.90 17.42 -5.06
N HIS A 773 -12.30 16.35 -4.56
CA HIS A 773 -12.96 15.06 -4.30
C HIS A 773 -13.57 15.02 -2.90
N LEU A 774 -14.39 14.02 -2.57
CA LEU A 774 -14.91 13.88 -1.19
C LEU A 774 -13.76 13.57 -0.22
N VAL A 775 -13.77 14.15 0.98
CA VAL A 775 -12.79 13.74 2.01
C VAL A 775 -13.05 12.29 2.46
N PRO A 776 -12.01 11.52 2.85
CA PRO A 776 -12.16 10.18 3.39
C PRO A 776 -13.15 10.08 4.54
N ASP A 777 -13.82 8.93 4.69
CA ASP A 777 -14.61 8.64 5.89
C ASP A 777 -13.69 8.53 7.12
N GLY A 778 -14.19 8.94 8.28
CA GLY A 778 -13.35 9.12 9.47
C GLY A 778 -12.67 10.49 9.59
N THR A 779 -12.86 11.40 8.63
CA THR A 779 -12.33 12.77 8.73
C THR A 779 -13.04 13.52 9.86
N LEU A 780 -12.26 14.09 10.79
CA LEU A 780 -12.76 14.70 12.01
C LEU A 780 -13.39 16.08 11.76
N VAL A 781 -14.66 16.23 12.12
CA VAL A 781 -15.44 17.46 11.99
C VAL A 781 -15.91 17.94 13.36
N VAL A 782 -15.69 19.22 13.65
CA VAL A 782 -16.02 19.85 14.92
C VAL A 782 -17.17 20.83 14.74
N PHE A 783 -18.34 20.49 15.28
CA PHE A 783 -19.48 21.40 15.35
C PHE A 783 -19.41 22.21 16.66
N SER A 784 -19.52 23.53 16.57
CA SER A 784 -19.47 24.46 17.71
C SER A 784 -20.76 25.26 17.84
N LEU A 785 -21.41 25.15 19.00
CA LEU A 785 -22.57 25.95 19.40
C LEU A 785 -22.11 27.13 20.27
N VAL A 786 -22.39 28.36 19.82
CA VAL A 786 -22.07 29.61 20.51
C VAL A 786 -23.36 30.29 20.94
N THR A 787 -23.44 30.72 22.21
CA THR A 787 -24.64 31.34 22.78
C THR A 787 -24.42 32.84 22.96
N GLY A 788 -25.22 33.66 22.28
CA GLY A 788 -25.45 35.06 22.63
C GLY A 788 -24.23 36.01 22.67
N GLY A 789 -23.60 36.27 21.52
CA GLY A 789 -22.76 37.47 21.29
C GLY A 789 -21.37 37.53 21.95
N ASP A 790 -21.22 36.97 23.14
CA ASP A 790 -19.91 36.76 23.79
C ASP A 790 -19.26 35.49 23.23
N SER A 791 -17.93 35.48 23.13
CA SER A 791 -17.13 34.39 22.54
C SER A 791 -17.06 33.09 23.37
N SER A 792 -17.99 32.90 24.31
CA SER A 792 -18.10 31.68 25.11
C SER A 792 -18.72 30.54 24.29
N VAL A 793 -17.87 29.63 23.82
CA VAL A 793 -18.29 28.36 23.22
C VAL A 793 -19.11 27.56 24.24
N GLY A 794 -20.38 27.29 23.94
CA GLY A 794 -21.33 26.67 24.86
C GLY A 794 -21.31 25.15 24.82
N GLN A 795 -21.20 24.58 23.61
CA GLN A 795 -21.08 23.14 23.39
C GLN A 795 -20.26 22.86 22.13
N GLN A 796 -19.38 21.86 22.18
CA GLN A 796 -18.71 21.29 21.01
C GLN A 796 -19.09 19.82 20.86
N ILE A 797 -19.23 19.37 19.61
CA ILE A 797 -19.45 17.99 19.24
C ILE A 797 -18.43 17.65 18.16
N GLU A 798 -17.56 16.70 18.47
CA GLU A 798 -16.63 16.07 17.53
C GLU A 798 -17.32 14.84 16.93
N THR A 799 -17.24 14.69 15.62
CA THR A 799 -17.85 13.60 14.85
C THR A 799 -17.00 13.32 13.60
N GLU A 800 -17.27 12.22 12.92
CA GLU A 800 -16.53 11.80 11.73
C GLU A 800 -17.41 11.93 10.47
N THR A 801 -16.79 12.09 9.30
CA THR A 801 -17.46 12.02 8.00
C THR A 801 -17.87 10.59 7.63
N VAL A 802 -19.02 10.48 6.95
CA VAL A 802 -19.47 9.29 6.22
C VAL A 802 -20.02 9.74 4.87
N GLY A 803 -19.47 9.23 3.76
CA GLY A 803 -19.74 9.74 2.42
C GLY A 803 -19.35 11.22 2.25
N GLY A 804 -18.28 11.66 2.91
CA GLY A 804 -17.85 13.08 2.95
C GLY A 804 -18.82 14.03 3.68
N VAL A 805 -19.80 13.52 4.42
CA VAL A 805 -20.77 14.33 5.19
C VAL A 805 -20.69 13.99 6.67
N ALA A 806 -20.66 15.00 7.53
CA ALA A 806 -20.66 14.84 8.98
C ALA A 806 -22.01 15.26 9.60
N ARG A 807 -22.37 14.65 10.74
CA ARG A 807 -23.63 14.91 11.46
C ARG A 807 -23.41 15.06 12.97
N ALA A 808 -24.07 16.05 13.57
CA ALA A 808 -24.09 16.29 15.01
C ALA A 808 -25.52 16.55 15.52
N ASP A 809 -25.84 16.04 16.71
CA ASP A 809 -27.14 16.20 17.36
C ASP A 809 -26.98 17.05 18.65
N PHE A 810 -27.46 18.30 18.62
CA PHE A 810 -27.37 19.25 19.74
C PHE A 810 -28.59 19.22 20.66
N GLN A 811 -28.41 19.37 21.98
CA GLN A 811 -29.54 19.53 22.92
C GLN A 811 -29.77 21.00 23.23
N LEU A 812 -30.98 21.50 22.94
CA LEU A 812 -31.35 22.90 23.10
C LEU A 812 -31.65 23.24 24.57
N ASN A 813 -30.59 23.46 25.34
CA ASN A 813 -30.67 23.60 26.81
C ASN A 813 -30.87 25.03 27.33
N GLN A 814 -30.88 26.04 26.46
CA GLN A 814 -30.96 27.47 26.83
C GLN A 814 -31.85 28.26 25.85
N ILE A 815 -32.28 29.44 26.29
CA ILE A 815 -33.18 30.36 25.58
C ILE A 815 -32.37 31.55 25.03
N GLY A 816 -32.71 32.04 23.85
CA GLY A 816 -32.03 33.14 23.16
C GLY A 816 -31.40 32.74 21.83
N LEU A 817 -30.45 33.56 21.37
CA LEU A 817 -29.75 33.41 20.09
C LEU A 817 -28.61 32.36 20.20
N LEU A 818 -28.71 31.34 19.37
CA LEU A 818 -27.76 30.24 19.23
C LEU A 818 -27.18 30.24 17.81
N ASP A 819 -25.86 30.27 17.71
CA ASP A 819 -25.13 30.20 16.44
C ASP A 819 -24.38 28.86 16.38
N ILE A 820 -24.67 28.01 15.38
CA ILE A 820 -23.91 26.79 15.10
C ILE A 820 -22.95 27.05 13.95
N ARG A 821 -21.69 26.65 14.13
CA ARG A 821 -20.61 26.67 13.14
C ARG A 821 -19.96 25.30 13.03
N VAL A 822 -19.20 25.09 11.96
CA VAL A 822 -18.44 23.86 11.74
C VAL A 822 -17.02 24.16 11.26
N ALA A 823 -16.08 23.29 11.62
CA ALA A 823 -14.71 23.29 11.10
C ALA A 823 -14.23 21.84 10.92
N SER A 824 -13.32 21.62 9.98
CA SER A 824 -12.75 20.31 9.65
C SER A 824 -11.29 20.49 9.24
N GLY A 825 -10.33 20.10 10.09
CA GLY A 825 -8.91 20.40 9.84
C GLY A 825 -8.64 21.91 9.69
N GLU A 826 -8.04 22.32 8.57
CA GLU A 826 -7.79 23.73 8.25
C GLU A 826 -9.02 24.44 7.63
N ALA A 827 -10.01 23.67 7.13
CA ALA A 827 -11.29 24.20 6.64
C ALA A 827 -12.12 24.77 7.80
N THR A 828 -12.02 26.10 7.98
CA THR A 828 -12.66 26.84 9.08
C THR A 828 -13.74 27.83 8.59
N ILE A 829 -13.84 28.03 7.28
CA ILE A 829 -14.84 28.88 6.64
C ILE A 829 -16.19 28.14 6.64
N SER A 830 -17.11 28.51 7.53
CA SER A 830 -18.45 27.92 7.59
C SER A 830 -19.58 28.94 7.55
N GLU A 831 -20.70 28.50 6.97
CA GLU A 831 -21.98 29.15 7.22
C GLU A 831 -22.32 29.10 8.72
N THR A 832 -22.91 30.16 9.25
CA THR A 832 -23.45 30.14 10.62
C THR A 832 -24.95 29.87 10.57
N LEU A 833 -25.38 28.76 11.16
CA LEU A 833 -26.79 28.40 11.34
C LEU A 833 -27.31 29.08 12.61
N ARG A 834 -28.01 30.21 12.47
CA ARG A 834 -28.57 30.97 13.59
C ARG A 834 -29.99 30.51 13.92
N LEU A 835 -30.25 30.27 15.21
CA LEU A 835 -31.55 29.94 15.78
C LEU A 835 -31.91 30.95 16.87
N ASP A 836 -33.18 31.35 16.94
CA ASP A 836 -33.72 32.21 18.00
C ASP A 836 -34.81 31.44 18.75
N ILE A 837 -34.52 31.09 20.01
CA ILE A 837 -35.42 30.33 20.89
C ILE A 837 -36.08 31.29 21.89
N SER A 838 -37.41 31.38 21.85
CA SER A 838 -38.20 32.29 22.68
C SER A 838 -38.83 31.61 23.91
N ASP A 839 -39.08 32.40 24.97
CA ASP A 839 -39.80 31.97 26.19
C ASP A 839 -41.23 31.45 25.93
N GLU A 840 -41.84 31.79 24.78
CA GLU A 840 -43.21 31.39 24.43
C GLU A 840 -43.30 30.04 23.68
N GLY A 841 -42.18 29.34 23.50
CA GLY A 841 -42.15 27.96 22.97
C GLY A 841 -42.32 27.86 21.44
N ILE A 842 -42.02 28.93 20.71
CA ILE A 842 -41.97 28.97 19.25
C ILE A 842 -40.63 29.60 18.84
N ALA A 843 -39.69 28.76 18.38
CA ALA A 843 -38.49 29.20 17.68
C ALA A 843 -38.78 29.31 16.19
N ALA A 844 -38.52 30.46 15.57
CA ALA A 844 -38.92 30.71 14.17
C ALA A 844 -38.05 31.77 13.44
N ALA A 845 -36.77 31.47 13.21
CA ALA A 845 -35.98 32.00 12.09
C ALA A 845 -34.63 31.27 11.98
N VAL A 846 -34.61 30.08 11.35
CA VAL A 846 -33.34 29.46 10.94
C VAL A 846 -32.74 30.34 9.85
N THR A 847 -31.72 31.12 10.20
CA THR A 847 -31.07 32.06 9.27
C THR A 847 -29.66 31.56 9.00
N ILE A 848 -29.43 31.14 7.75
CA ILE A 848 -28.09 30.84 7.27
C ILE A 848 -27.40 32.18 7.02
N ILE A 849 -26.34 32.46 7.79
CA ILE A 849 -25.50 33.65 7.61
C ILE A 849 -24.24 33.16 6.89
N PRO A 850 -24.00 33.55 5.63
CA PRO A 850 -22.73 33.27 4.98
C PRO A 850 -21.60 33.96 5.77
N PRO A 851 -20.35 33.45 5.74
CA PRO A 851 -19.23 34.16 6.31
C PRO A 851 -19.21 35.59 5.78
N LEU A 852 -18.86 36.55 6.65
CA LEU A 852 -18.73 37.94 6.25
C LEU A 852 -17.67 37.97 5.14
N ALA A 853 -18.10 38.21 3.90
CA ALA A 853 -17.18 38.30 2.77
C ALA A 853 -16.12 39.33 3.13
N GLU A 854 -14.84 38.93 3.10
CA GLU A 854 -13.77 39.90 3.13
C GLU A 854 -14.02 40.82 1.94
N GLU A 855 -14.29 42.09 2.25
CA GLU A 855 -14.47 43.12 1.26
C GLU A 855 -13.13 43.19 0.52
N ILE A 856 -13.09 42.65 -0.71
CA ILE A 856 -11.91 42.76 -1.57
C ILE A 856 -11.67 44.26 -1.72
N GLU A 857 -10.72 44.79 -0.95
CA GLU A 857 -10.29 46.17 -1.05
C GLU A 857 -9.67 46.33 -2.44
N ILE A 858 -10.51 46.69 -3.42
CA ILE A 858 -10.07 47.21 -4.70
C ILE A 858 -9.12 48.35 -4.33
N PRO A 859 -7.81 48.26 -4.65
CA PRO A 859 -6.85 49.25 -4.19
C PRO A 859 -7.18 50.59 -4.85
N THR A 860 -7.91 51.41 -4.10
CA THR A 860 -8.18 52.79 -4.45
C THR A 860 -6.83 53.47 -4.62
N PRO A 861 -6.55 54.20 -5.71
CA PRO A 861 -5.20 54.68 -6.01
C PRO A 861 -4.68 55.55 -4.87
N ILE A 862 -3.79 54.98 -4.06
CA ILE A 862 -3.25 55.62 -2.87
C ILE A 862 -2.37 56.78 -3.34
N VAL A 863 -2.77 57.99 -2.96
CA VAL A 863 -1.91 59.17 -3.07
C VAL A 863 -0.74 58.96 -2.12
N GLU A 864 0.44 58.81 -2.71
CA GLU A 864 1.76 58.62 -2.10
C GLU A 864 1.92 59.35 -0.74
N PRO A 865 1.85 58.64 0.39
CA PRO A 865 2.21 59.22 1.68
C PRO A 865 3.72 59.36 1.75
N THR A 866 4.17 60.55 2.15
CA THR A 866 5.59 60.88 2.35
C THR A 866 6.23 59.88 3.35
N PRO A 867 7.46 59.38 3.09
CA PRO A 867 8.03 58.30 3.90
C PRO A 867 8.19 58.71 5.36
N ILE A 868 7.57 57.93 6.24
CA ILE A 868 7.85 57.91 7.67
C ILE A 868 8.97 56.87 7.86
N GLU A 869 10.01 57.21 8.61
CA GLU A 869 11.07 56.25 8.96
C GLU A 869 10.50 55.16 9.88
N GLU A 870 10.11 54.02 9.29
CA GLU A 870 9.87 52.80 10.07
C GLU A 870 11.21 52.32 10.64
N THR A 871 11.27 52.23 11.96
CA THR A 871 12.43 51.69 12.66
C THR A 871 12.34 50.16 12.60
N GLU A 872 13.30 49.52 11.94
CA GLU A 872 13.43 48.06 11.82
C GLU A 872 13.29 47.33 13.17
N ILE A 873 12.13 46.73 13.44
CA ILE A 873 11.97 45.75 14.51
C ILE A 873 12.33 44.36 13.97
N ILE A 874 13.59 44.19 13.62
CA ILE A 874 14.13 42.86 13.32
C ILE A 874 14.50 42.18 14.65
N TYR A 875 14.27 40.86 14.73
CA TYR A 875 14.61 39.98 15.86
C TYR A 875 13.72 40.09 17.12
N ILE A 876 12.48 39.58 17.04
CA ILE A 876 11.89 38.52 17.91
C ILE A 876 10.35 38.52 17.73
N VAL A 877 9.80 37.37 17.39
CA VAL A 877 8.40 36.97 17.66
C VAL A 877 8.50 35.63 18.38
N ASP A 878 7.65 35.39 19.39
CA ASP A 878 7.63 34.15 20.21
C ASP A 878 8.98 33.73 20.83
N GLY A 879 9.68 34.71 21.40
CA GLY A 879 10.77 34.50 22.39
C GLY A 879 12.01 33.75 21.90
N SER A 880 12.09 33.42 20.61
CA SER A 880 13.14 32.55 20.04
C SER A 880 13.90 33.23 18.89
N PRO A 881 15.23 33.08 18.80
CA PRO A 881 16.04 33.76 17.79
C PRO A 881 15.90 33.11 16.41
N ARG A 882 15.48 33.88 15.40
CA ARG A 882 15.52 33.46 13.98
C ARG A 882 16.95 33.02 13.57
N ILE A 883 17.05 32.15 12.55
CA ILE A 883 18.31 31.57 12.02
C ILE A 883 19.53 32.53 12.01
N PRO A 884 19.49 33.76 11.45
CA PRO A 884 20.64 34.67 11.48
C PRO A 884 21.08 35.09 12.89
N ALA A 885 20.16 35.21 13.85
CA ALA A 885 20.48 35.50 15.25
C ALA A 885 21.13 34.29 15.94
N TRP A 886 20.69 33.07 15.61
CA TRP A 886 21.32 31.84 16.08
C TRP A 886 22.77 31.69 15.59
N ILE A 887 23.03 32.03 14.31
CA ILE A 887 24.38 32.07 13.74
C ILE A 887 25.29 33.05 14.49
N LEU A 888 24.80 34.23 14.87
CA LEU A 888 25.57 35.21 15.65
C LEU A 888 25.93 34.71 17.06
N VAL A 889 25.03 33.98 17.72
CA VAL A 889 25.32 33.34 19.01
C VAL A 889 26.39 32.26 18.87
N LEU A 890 26.30 31.39 17.86
CA LEU A 890 27.31 30.36 17.61
C LEU A 890 28.69 30.95 17.26
N ALA A 891 28.72 32.00 16.44
CA ALA A 891 29.94 32.71 16.10
C ALA A 891 30.62 33.32 17.35
N THR A 892 29.82 33.83 18.29
CA THR A 892 30.29 34.37 19.57
C THR A 892 30.90 33.27 20.44
N LEU A 893 30.19 32.16 20.63
CA LEU A 893 30.66 30.98 21.38
C LEU A 893 31.96 30.39 20.81
N ALA A 894 32.07 30.33 19.48
CA ALA A 894 33.27 29.85 18.81
C ALA A 894 34.46 30.80 19.00
N LEU A 895 34.22 32.12 18.95
CA LEU A 895 35.25 33.14 19.14
C LEU A 895 35.77 33.16 20.59
N GLY A 896 34.88 33.12 21.59
CA GLY A 896 35.27 33.08 22.99
C GLY A 896 36.06 31.82 23.35
N ALA A 897 35.58 30.65 22.91
CA ALA A 897 36.31 29.38 23.08
C ALA A 897 37.70 29.40 22.39
N TRP A 898 37.82 30.00 21.20
CA TRP A 898 39.10 30.14 20.49
C TRP A 898 40.07 31.09 21.21
N LEU A 899 39.60 32.24 21.68
CA LEU A 899 40.40 33.18 22.48
C LEU A 899 40.89 32.53 23.78
N ALA A 900 40.03 31.74 24.44
CA ALA A 900 40.36 30.98 25.65
C ALA A 900 41.39 29.87 25.39
N TYR A 901 41.25 29.14 24.27
CA TYR A 901 42.25 28.16 23.81
C TYR A 901 43.62 28.82 23.61
N TRP A 902 43.65 29.93 22.88
CA TRP A 902 44.87 30.67 22.58
C TRP A 902 45.53 31.22 23.86
N ALA A 903 44.74 31.81 24.77
CA ALA A 903 45.23 32.33 26.05
C ALA A 903 45.78 31.21 26.94
N GLY A 904 45.03 30.15 27.21
CA GLY A 904 45.49 29.03 28.05
C GLY A 904 46.70 28.29 27.44
N GLY A 905 46.74 28.19 26.12
CA GLY A 905 47.89 27.65 25.37
C GLY A 905 49.16 28.50 25.48
N ARG A 906 49.02 29.84 25.49
CA ARG A 906 50.12 30.80 25.68
C ARG A 906 50.62 30.87 27.13
N VAL A 907 49.72 30.73 28.11
CA VAL A 907 50.03 30.94 29.53
C VAL A 907 50.71 29.73 30.18
N GLN A 908 50.40 28.50 29.77
CA GLN A 908 50.99 27.31 30.39
C GLN A 908 51.30 26.16 29.41
N SER A 909 50.29 25.61 28.73
CA SER A 909 50.47 24.50 27.79
C SER A 909 49.22 24.27 26.93
N THR A 910 49.38 23.59 25.79
CA THR A 910 48.28 23.23 24.88
C THR A 910 47.13 22.49 25.59
N ARG A 911 47.43 21.64 26.58
CA ARG A 911 46.42 20.92 27.38
C ARG A 911 45.53 21.87 28.19
N TRP A 912 46.09 22.96 28.69
CA TRP A 912 45.36 23.98 29.43
C TRP A 912 44.57 24.93 28.54
N GLY A 913 45.04 25.20 27.31
CA GLY A 913 44.22 25.81 26.26
C GLY A 913 42.90 25.04 26.04
N ILE A 914 42.97 23.71 25.85
CA ILE A 914 41.76 22.89 25.66
C ILE A 914 40.82 22.96 26.88
N ARG A 915 41.36 22.86 28.10
CA ARG A 915 40.55 22.97 29.33
C ARG A 915 39.83 24.31 29.44
N TRP A 916 40.50 25.43 29.16
CA TRP A 916 39.89 26.75 29.22
C TRP A 916 38.84 26.96 28.14
N ALA A 917 39.09 26.52 26.91
CA ALA A 917 38.12 26.56 25.82
C ALA A 917 36.83 25.80 26.17
N LEU A 918 36.96 24.60 26.76
CA LEU A 918 35.80 23.82 27.22
C LEU A 918 35.05 24.52 28.36
N CYS A 919 35.73 25.10 29.35
CA CYS A 919 35.07 25.82 30.43
C CYS A 919 34.30 27.06 29.93
N VAL A 920 34.87 27.80 28.97
CA VAL A 920 34.24 28.95 28.33
C VAL A 920 33.01 28.55 27.52
N LEU A 921 33.15 27.55 26.64
CA LEU A 921 32.07 27.05 25.81
C LEU A 921 30.91 26.49 26.64
N LEU A 922 31.19 25.75 27.72
CA LEU A 922 30.18 25.27 28.65
C LEU A 922 29.48 26.41 29.41
N GLY A 923 30.23 27.46 29.80
CA GLY A 923 29.67 28.64 30.45
C GLY A 923 28.70 29.40 29.54
N GLY A 924 29.11 29.67 28.29
CA GLY A 924 28.28 30.33 27.29
C GLY A 924 27.04 29.50 26.90
N LEU A 925 27.19 28.18 26.72
CA LEU A 925 26.07 27.28 26.46
C LEU A 925 25.09 27.20 27.63
N ALA A 926 25.57 27.20 28.88
CA ALA A 926 24.69 27.18 30.04
C ALA A 926 23.83 28.46 30.12
N THR A 927 24.42 29.63 29.85
CA THR A 927 23.68 30.90 29.79
C THR A 927 22.75 31.00 28.58
N TYR A 928 23.13 30.45 27.42
CA TYR A 928 22.26 30.38 26.25
C TYR A 928 21.02 29.50 26.52
N ASN A 929 21.22 28.30 27.06
CA ASN A 929 20.11 27.41 27.41
C ASN A 929 19.22 27.98 28.51
N TYR A 930 19.77 28.75 29.45
CA TYR A 930 18.97 29.46 30.46
C TYR A 930 17.98 30.46 29.82
N LEU A 931 18.41 31.19 28.80
CA LEU A 931 17.55 32.08 28.02
C LEU A 931 16.54 31.30 27.17
N ALA A 932 17.01 30.28 26.44
CA ALA A 932 16.17 29.49 25.53
C ALA A 932 15.06 28.70 26.25
N LEU A 933 15.26 28.32 27.52
CA LEU A 933 14.26 27.64 28.35
C LEU A 933 13.30 28.60 29.09
N GLY A 934 13.38 29.91 28.83
CA GLY A 934 12.42 30.89 29.38
C GLY A 934 12.43 31.01 30.92
N LEU A 935 13.57 30.70 31.57
CA LEU A 935 13.65 30.64 33.03
C LEU A 935 13.46 32.03 33.69
N PRO A 936 13.10 32.11 34.99
CA PRO A 936 12.71 33.36 35.63
C PRO A 936 13.73 34.50 35.45
N ALA A 937 13.25 35.71 35.13
CA ALA A 937 14.04 36.89 34.75
C ALA A 937 14.79 36.83 33.39
N ALA A 938 14.71 35.73 32.62
CA ALA A 938 15.22 35.71 31.24
C ALA A 938 14.37 36.56 30.28
N ALA A 939 13.04 36.42 30.35
CA ALA A 939 12.10 37.06 29.42
C ALA A 939 12.14 38.60 29.46
N GLU A 940 12.24 39.21 30.65
CA GLU A 940 12.39 40.66 30.80
C GLU A 940 13.66 41.20 30.14
N LEU A 941 14.77 40.44 30.19
CA LEU A 941 16.05 40.90 29.66
C LEU A 941 16.13 40.85 28.13
N VAL A 942 15.50 39.83 27.55
CA VAL A 942 15.42 39.60 26.09
C VAL A 942 14.48 40.61 25.44
N ASN A 943 13.31 40.87 26.02
CA ASN A 943 12.33 41.80 25.46
C ASN A 943 12.79 43.27 25.47
N VAL A 944 13.72 43.65 26.35
CA VAL A 944 14.19 45.06 26.45
C VAL A 944 15.39 45.35 25.53
N ASN A 945 16.25 44.36 25.23
CA ASN A 945 17.51 44.58 24.51
C ASN A 945 17.66 43.73 23.22
N GLY A 946 16.67 42.92 22.87
CA GLY A 946 16.67 42.04 21.69
C GLY A 946 17.92 41.15 21.61
N ILE A 947 18.44 40.96 20.40
CA ILE A 947 19.64 40.15 20.15
C ILE A 947 20.88 40.62 20.94
N SER A 948 21.00 41.93 21.21
CA SER A 948 22.15 42.47 21.97
C SER A 948 22.14 42.00 23.43
N GLY A 949 20.96 41.82 24.02
CA GLY A 949 20.79 41.22 25.34
C GLY A 949 21.22 39.75 25.37
N VAL A 950 20.81 38.97 24.36
CA VAL A 950 21.18 37.55 24.23
C VAL A 950 22.70 37.39 24.11
N LEU A 951 23.34 38.15 23.22
CA LEU A 951 24.79 38.11 23.02
C LEU A 951 25.55 38.56 24.29
N GLY A 952 25.09 39.61 24.96
CA GLY A 952 25.67 40.09 26.22
C GLY A 952 25.60 39.04 27.35
N PHE A 953 24.52 38.27 27.44
CA PHE A 953 24.35 37.23 28.45
C PHE A 953 25.23 36.00 28.17
N VAL A 954 25.35 35.60 26.90
CA VAL A 954 26.26 34.52 26.48
C VAL A 954 27.72 34.89 26.77
N LEU A 955 28.14 36.11 26.44
CA LEU A 955 29.47 36.63 26.80
C LEU A 955 29.72 36.64 28.31
N LEU A 956 28.70 36.91 29.12
CA LEU A 956 28.80 36.85 30.58
C LEU A 956 29.03 35.40 31.08
N GLY A 957 28.34 34.43 30.49
CA GLY A 957 28.58 33.00 30.72
C GLY A 957 29.98 32.55 30.30
N GLU A 958 30.48 33.04 29.17
CA GLU A 958 31.85 32.80 28.71
C GLU A 958 32.90 33.36 29.68
N VAL A 959 32.72 34.59 30.18
CA VAL A 959 33.60 35.19 31.20
C VAL A 959 33.61 34.39 32.50
N LEU A 960 32.46 33.90 32.95
CA LEU A 960 32.38 32.99 34.11
C LEU A 960 33.10 31.66 33.84
N GLY A 961 32.93 31.09 32.65
CA GLY A 961 33.67 29.91 32.18
C GLY A 961 35.18 30.12 32.19
N TRP A 962 35.65 31.29 31.74
CA TRP A 962 37.06 31.67 31.73
C TRP A 962 37.61 31.80 33.16
N ALA A 963 36.86 32.45 34.06
CA ALA A 963 37.22 32.55 35.47
C ALA A 963 37.27 31.17 36.17
N MET A 964 36.36 30.25 35.85
CA MET A 964 36.41 28.87 36.33
C MET A 964 37.64 28.12 35.82
N GLY A 965 37.96 28.24 34.52
CA GLY A 965 39.19 27.68 33.95
C GLY A 965 40.46 28.20 34.63
N TRP A 966 40.51 29.51 34.91
CA TRP A 966 41.60 30.16 35.65
C TRP A 966 41.71 29.66 37.10
N MET A 967 40.60 29.57 37.83
CA MET A 967 40.58 29.06 39.21
C MET A 967 40.98 27.59 39.29
N TRP A 968 40.55 26.76 38.32
CA TRP A 968 40.99 25.38 38.20
C TRP A 968 42.50 25.30 37.96
N MET A 969 43.05 26.12 37.06
CA MET A 969 44.50 26.18 36.80
C MET A 969 45.31 26.57 38.04
N ARG A 970 44.82 27.50 38.86
CA ARG A 970 45.50 27.84 40.14
C ARG A 970 45.47 26.70 41.14
N ARG A 971 44.36 25.95 41.26
CA ARG A 971 44.28 24.77 42.15
C ARG A 971 45.17 23.61 41.70
N ASP A 972 45.22 23.32 40.41
CA ASP A 972 46.15 22.31 39.82
C ASP A 972 47.64 22.72 39.92
N ALA A 973 47.95 23.94 40.38
CA ALA A 973 49.31 24.43 40.61
C ALA A 973 49.70 24.50 42.10
N GLU A 974 48.75 24.26 43.03
CA GLU A 974 48.97 24.23 44.48
C GLU A 974 48.99 22.79 45.06
N GLY A 975 48.79 21.76 44.23
CA GLY A 975 48.86 20.34 44.57
C GLY A 975 49.85 19.56 43.71
#